data_AF-A0A493T573-F1
#
_entry.id   AF-A0A493T573-F1
#
_cell.length_a   1.000
_cell.length_b   1.000
_cell.length_c   1.000
_cell.angle_alpha   90.00
_cell.angle_beta   90.00
_cell.angle_gamma   90.00
#
_symmetry.space_group_name_H-M   'P 1'
#
loop_
_entity.id
_entity.type
_entity.pdbx_description
1 polymer ?
#
loop_
_entity_poly.entity_id
_entity_poly.type
_entity_poly.pdbx_seq_one_letter_code
_entity_poly.pdbx_strand_id
1 'polypeptide(L)'
;MKYTFENVVQCVSPKGPLACSRTYFFGTTHVPFLGNDSEMHKKPEQVMLLSQIYTAVVEAVLAGIECYAKTSTESKAKEGAEQMFMSMLDTLHLTQLKTALSSKIAFQIQAVNNHGRITPLDNEDSLSLIKTASMMVFDIPDLLTGRGCLGSVVFSESFLTSQIYVKEKDGSINSETSHIILTAAIPRYASWLVEDSDVKLSEKAQLILKEDKSFLGTLLTGGDGAYIYSSNPQAMPAEGKLYFFSDGILFSDPHHGSISISKDHMKSLSLYDGDSTSIVAALFIDFKSSFRAHLPIEFHTQDNFLMIALFPKTKIYKAFYSQVFSSWQNQRNSGLCLRVVQEEFLSVAQKRLHSSVQKLFNYLSFPSGERCSELKISAALPELERFVQHFTVSSVSREPIMRAHLPVLLQQSEIIPDSTAESDKVVITIITGLPGCRSSDLCAFLVTFNKEHGRWIVYRQTMDSPECFSAAHFQRYLSSVLEAQQNHSVRQSTYARKNKRLLVVLQGYTDVIDVVQALQTHPDPDVKSSFIIGAVNTCVEPLSCYIEHRLLFPKFLDQCSQGLVSNVIFTSHATEQKHPLLMQLQSLIRAANPAVSFILAENGVVTRNEDIELILSEGSFSNPQMMRARYLMYPGWYEGKYGAGSVFPPMVQICVWFNRPLEKTRFVTKCKAIKSLLKPSPFSGNIYHIMGKVKFSDSDKLIEVCHNTSSNSLSLVPVQEGPTPPDARNDSRDCSSQQECFLVFIGCSLKEEDIKDWLRETAKQKPQRKALKTRGMLTLQEIKNIHVKRHLDPLPAGYFYNGTQFVNFFGDKMDYHPLMDQFMNDYLEEANREIEKYNRELEEQEYHDLFEQKT
;
A
#
# COMPACT_ATOMS: atom_id res chain seq x y z
N MET A 1 35.95 -53.50 -9.94
CA MET A 1 35.06 -52.35 -10.19
C MET A 1 35.46 -51.26 -9.23
N LYS A 2 35.71 -50.03 -9.70
CA LYS A 2 35.80 -48.87 -8.79
C LYS A 2 34.39 -48.66 -8.24
N TYR A 3 34.20 -48.86 -6.94
CA TYR A 3 32.93 -48.53 -6.30
C TYR A 3 32.74 -47.01 -6.37
N THR A 4 31.59 -46.57 -6.86
CA THR A 4 31.22 -45.15 -6.89
C THR A 4 30.49 -44.84 -5.59
N PHE A 5 31.12 -44.03 -4.73
CA PHE A 5 30.61 -43.72 -3.39
C PHE A 5 29.67 -42.49 -3.34
N GLU A 6 29.61 -41.74 -4.43
CA GLU A 6 28.90 -40.45 -4.52
C GLU A 6 28.14 -40.32 -5.85
N ASN A 7 27.02 -39.59 -5.83
CA ASN A 7 26.25 -39.24 -7.01
C ASN A 7 25.86 -37.76 -6.98
N VAL A 8 26.15 -37.05 -8.07
CA VAL A 8 25.79 -35.66 -8.25
C VAL A 8 24.47 -35.57 -9.00
N VAL A 9 23.47 -34.97 -8.35
CA VAL A 9 22.14 -34.76 -8.93
C VAL A 9 21.91 -33.28 -9.13
N GLN A 10 21.61 -32.87 -10.37
CA GLN A 10 21.20 -31.52 -10.70
C GLN A 10 19.72 -31.52 -11.11
N CYS A 11 18.92 -30.71 -10.43
CA CYS A 11 17.50 -30.53 -10.68
C CYS A 11 17.26 -29.11 -11.20
N VAL A 12 16.54 -28.98 -12.31
CA VAL A 12 16.16 -27.69 -12.89
C VAL A 12 14.67 -27.70 -13.20
N SER A 13 13.96 -26.64 -12.79
CA SER A 13 12.55 -26.48 -13.12
C SER A 13 12.39 -26.18 -14.61
N PRO A 14 11.56 -26.93 -15.36
CA PRO A 14 11.37 -26.69 -16.79
C PRO A 14 10.58 -25.40 -17.09
N LYS A 15 9.86 -24.87 -16.09
CA LYS A 15 8.95 -23.71 -16.24
C LYS A 15 9.41 -22.47 -15.49
N GLY A 16 10.58 -22.50 -14.84
CA GLY A 16 11.01 -21.39 -14.00
C GLY A 16 12.49 -21.41 -13.65
N PRO A 17 12.97 -20.37 -12.96
CA PRO A 17 14.38 -20.16 -12.68
C PRO A 17 14.95 -21.01 -11.53
N LEU A 18 14.15 -21.92 -10.95
CA LEU A 18 14.56 -22.74 -9.82
C LEU A 18 15.50 -23.86 -10.28
N ALA A 19 16.69 -23.89 -9.69
CA ALA A 19 17.66 -24.95 -9.86
C ALA A 19 18.37 -25.27 -8.54
N CYS A 20 18.76 -26.51 -8.36
CA CYS A 20 19.62 -26.92 -7.26
C CYS A 20 20.43 -28.15 -7.64
N SER A 21 21.59 -28.30 -7.03
CA SER A 21 22.49 -29.42 -7.17
C SER A 21 22.80 -29.98 -5.80
N ARG A 22 22.86 -31.31 -5.70
CA ARG A 22 23.12 -32.05 -4.46
C ARG A 22 24.13 -33.15 -4.76
N THR A 23 24.95 -33.48 -3.77
CA THR A 23 25.78 -34.69 -3.80
C THR A 23 25.23 -35.65 -2.76
N TYR A 24 24.85 -36.84 -3.19
CA TYR A 24 24.34 -37.90 -2.30
C TYR A 24 25.29 -39.08 -2.26
N PHE A 25 25.21 -39.87 -1.19
CA PHE A 25 26.22 -40.89 -0.89
C PHE A 25 25.64 -42.30 -0.88
N PHE A 26 26.44 -43.27 -1.30
CA PHE A 26 26.14 -44.69 -1.19
C PHE A 26 27.09 -45.31 -0.15
N GLY A 27 26.55 -45.74 0.99
CA GLY A 27 27.30 -46.17 2.18
C GLY A 27 26.98 -45.31 3.41
N THR A 28 27.35 -45.79 4.60
CA THR A 28 27.10 -45.06 5.86
C THR A 28 28.27 -44.17 6.27
N THR A 29 27.96 -43.13 7.04
CA THR A 29 28.96 -42.32 7.75
C THR A 29 29.09 -42.72 9.21
N HIS A 30 28.53 -43.84 9.64
CA HIS A 30 28.62 -44.28 11.03
C HIS A 30 28.53 -45.79 11.14
N VAL A 31 29.02 -46.29 12.28
CA VAL A 31 28.85 -47.69 12.68
C VAL A 31 27.94 -47.71 13.90
N PRO A 32 26.82 -48.45 13.92
CA PRO A 32 25.96 -48.51 15.10
C PRO A 32 26.77 -48.95 16.32
N PHE A 33 26.49 -48.39 17.49
CA PHE A 33 27.10 -48.86 18.73
C PHE A 33 26.55 -50.25 19.07
N LEU A 34 27.44 -51.22 19.31
CA LEU A 34 27.12 -52.64 19.55
C LEU A 34 27.53 -53.12 20.95
N GLY A 35 27.77 -52.21 21.89
CA GLY A 35 28.05 -52.55 23.30
C GLY A 35 29.52 -52.73 23.68
N ASN A 36 30.47 -52.63 22.73
CA ASN A 36 31.89 -52.69 23.02
C ASN A 36 32.70 -51.84 22.02
N ASP A 37 33.44 -50.83 22.51
CA ASP A 37 34.24 -49.92 21.66
C ASP A 37 35.49 -50.59 21.04
N SER A 38 35.80 -51.81 21.46
CA SER A 38 37.02 -52.55 21.08
C SER A 38 36.93 -53.27 19.73
N GLU A 39 35.74 -53.54 19.21
CA GLU A 39 35.53 -54.05 17.83
C GLU A 39 35.47 -52.87 16.84
N MET A 40 36.59 -52.18 16.62
CA MET A 40 36.69 -51.19 15.54
C MET A 40 36.65 -51.91 14.19
N HIS A 41 35.44 -52.13 13.66
CA HIS A 41 35.24 -52.45 12.25
C HIS A 41 35.89 -51.34 11.41
N LYS A 42 36.63 -51.72 10.34
CA LYS A 42 37.28 -50.75 9.42
C LYS A 42 36.24 -49.72 8.98
N LYS A 43 36.45 -48.47 9.38
CA LYS A 43 35.55 -47.36 9.09
C LYS A 43 35.42 -47.21 7.56
N PRO A 44 34.26 -46.78 7.04
CA PRO A 44 34.14 -46.28 5.68
C PRO A 44 34.82 -44.89 5.59
N GLU A 45 36.15 -44.87 5.74
CA GLU A 45 36.95 -43.66 5.90
C GLU A 45 36.86 -42.73 4.68
N GLN A 46 36.62 -43.28 3.49
CA GLN A 46 36.45 -42.51 2.24
C GLN A 46 35.09 -41.82 2.16
N VAL A 47 33.99 -42.54 2.45
CA VAL A 47 32.61 -41.98 2.44
C VAL A 47 32.46 -40.93 3.54
N MET A 48 33.03 -41.19 4.71
CA MET A 48 33.09 -40.22 5.80
C MET A 48 33.82 -38.94 5.37
N LEU A 49 35.00 -39.07 4.74
CA LEU A 49 35.79 -37.91 4.31
C LEU A 49 35.04 -37.07 3.28
N LEU A 50 34.45 -37.71 2.26
CA LEU A 50 33.65 -37.02 1.23
C LEU A 50 32.42 -36.34 1.84
N SER A 51 31.73 -37.01 2.76
CA SER A 51 30.58 -36.45 3.47
C SER A 51 30.99 -35.24 4.33
N GLN A 52 32.13 -35.28 5.02
CA GLN A 52 32.67 -34.16 5.78
C GLN A 52 32.99 -32.95 4.90
N ILE A 53 33.62 -33.17 3.74
CA ILE A 53 33.89 -32.11 2.78
C ILE A 53 32.57 -31.54 2.25
N TYR A 54 31.61 -32.38 1.89
CA TYR A 54 30.29 -31.92 1.46
C TYR A 54 29.55 -31.13 2.53
N THR A 55 29.62 -31.54 3.80
CA THR A 55 29.11 -30.78 4.94
C THR A 55 29.73 -29.38 4.99
N ALA A 56 31.04 -29.25 4.77
CA ALA A 56 31.71 -27.95 4.70
C ALA A 56 31.25 -27.11 3.49
N VAL A 57 30.99 -27.74 2.33
CA VAL A 57 30.47 -27.06 1.14
C VAL A 57 29.05 -26.52 1.37
N VAL A 58 28.17 -27.30 2.02
CA VAL A 58 26.81 -26.85 2.34
C VAL A 58 26.84 -25.61 3.23
N GLU A 59 27.60 -25.66 4.33
CA GLU A 59 27.75 -24.51 5.24
C GLU A 59 28.33 -23.28 4.54
N ALA A 60 29.33 -23.48 3.67
CA ALA A 60 29.93 -22.41 2.89
C ALA A 60 28.94 -21.73 1.94
N VAL A 61 28.09 -22.50 1.25
CA VAL A 61 27.05 -21.92 0.37
C VAL A 61 26.00 -21.17 1.18
N LEU A 62 25.55 -21.72 2.31
CA LEU A 62 24.58 -21.03 3.18
C LEU A 62 25.14 -19.72 3.74
N ALA A 63 26.41 -19.73 4.18
CA ALA A 63 27.11 -18.52 4.61
C ALA A 63 27.31 -17.52 3.47
N GLY A 64 27.61 -17.99 2.25
CA GLY A 64 27.70 -17.16 1.06
C GLY A 64 26.38 -16.48 0.71
N ILE A 65 25.25 -17.20 0.81
CA ILE A 65 23.90 -16.65 0.63
C ILE A 65 23.61 -15.58 1.69
N GLU A 66 23.89 -15.86 2.96
CA GLU A 66 23.67 -14.91 4.05
C GLU A 66 24.54 -13.64 3.87
N CYS A 67 25.80 -13.81 3.48
CA CYS A 67 26.71 -12.71 3.18
C CYS A 67 26.19 -11.88 2.01
N TYR A 68 25.81 -12.52 0.90
CA TYR A 68 25.22 -11.84 -0.26
C TYR A 68 23.94 -11.09 0.12
N ALA A 69 23.05 -11.67 0.94
CA ALA A 69 21.83 -11.01 1.38
C ALA A 69 22.11 -9.71 2.15
N LYS A 70 23.22 -9.65 2.90
CA LYS A 70 23.63 -8.48 3.68
C LYS A 70 24.40 -7.44 2.86
N THR A 71 25.22 -7.87 1.90
CA THR A 71 26.14 -6.98 1.17
C THR A 71 25.70 -6.66 -0.25
N SER A 72 24.82 -7.48 -0.83
CA SER A 72 24.41 -7.46 -2.24
C SER A 72 25.60 -7.55 -3.21
N THR A 73 26.74 -8.10 -2.78
CA THR A 73 27.98 -8.17 -3.59
C THR A 73 28.51 -9.59 -3.73
N GLU A 74 28.84 -9.99 -4.96
CA GLU A 74 29.35 -11.33 -5.25
C GLU A 74 30.74 -11.57 -4.62
N SER A 75 31.66 -10.61 -4.69
CA SER A 75 33.02 -10.76 -4.14
C SER A 75 33.01 -11.06 -2.65
N LYS A 76 32.23 -10.30 -1.86
CA LYS A 76 32.14 -10.52 -0.41
C LYS A 76 31.47 -11.85 -0.08
N ALA A 77 30.45 -12.23 -0.84
CA ALA A 77 29.78 -13.52 -0.69
C ALA A 77 30.74 -14.69 -0.97
N LYS A 78 31.57 -14.56 -2.00
CA LYS A 78 32.62 -15.54 -2.34
C LYS A 78 33.67 -15.64 -1.24
N GLU A 79 34.21 -14.50 -0.78
CA GLU A 79 35.16 -14.45 0.33
C GLU A 79 34.59 -15.10 1.60
N GLY A 80 33.33 -14.78 1.94
CA GLY A 80 32.63 -15.35 3.10
C GLY A 80 32.42 -16.86 2.97
N ALA A 81 32.04 -17.36 1.79
CA ALA A 81 31.87 -18.78 1.52
C ALA A 81 33.20 -19.54 1.62
N GLU A 82 34.27 -19.05 0.99
CA GLU A 82 35.60 -19.66 1.03
C GLU A 82 36.19 -19.67 2.45
N GLN A 83 36.02 -18.58 3.21
CA GLN A 83 36.45 -18.51 4.60
C GLN A 83 35.69 -19.52 5.48
N MET A 84 34.37 -19.62 5.31
CA MET A 84 33.54 -20.58 6.04
C MET A 84 33.94 -22.02 5.72
N PHE A 85 34.17 -22.33 4.45
CA PHE A 85 34.65 -23.65 4.03
C PHE A 85 35.96 -24.03 4.74
N MET A 86 36.94 -23.12 4.74
CA MET A 86 38.22 -23.34 5.41
C MET A 86 38.07 -23.51 6.93
N SER A 87 37.18 -22.74 7.57
CA SER A 87 36.90 -22.86 9.00
C SER A 87 36.23 -24.19 9.35
N MET A 88 35.32 -24.67 8.51
CA MET A 88 34.68 -25.97 8.69
C MET A 88 35.66 -27.12 8.53
N LEU A 89 36.63 -27.03 7.61
CA LEU A 89 37.71 -28.02 7.53
C LEU A 89 38.56 -28.07 8.81
N ASP A 90 38.78 -26.95 9.52
CA ASP A 90 39.45 -26.99 10.83
C ASP A 90 38.60 -27.72 11.87
N THR A 91 37.31 -27.37 11.93
CA THR A 91 36.36 -27.93 12.90
C THR A 91 36.19 -29.44 12.74
N LEU A 92 36.27 -29.92 11.49
CA LEU A 92 36.22 -31.34 11.15
C LEU A 92 37.58 -32.04 11.24
N HIS A 93 38.64 -31.35 11.69
CA HIS A 93 40.01 -31.87 11.83
C HIS A 93 40.65 -32.29 10.49
N LEU A 94 40.26 -31.64 9.39
CA LEU A 94 40.73 -31.87 8.01
C LEU A 94 41.75 -30.80 7.56
N THR A 95 42.51 -30.23 8.48
CA THR A 95 43.47 -29.13 8.23
C THR A 95 44.49 -29.45 7.13
N GLN A 96 44.85 -30.72 7.01
CA GLN A 96 45.78 -31.28 6.02
C GLN A 96 45.33 -31.05 4.57
N LEU A 97 44.01 -30.94 4.34
CA LEU A 97 43.42 -30.78 3.01
C LEU A 97 43.31 -29.33 2.56
N LYS A 98 43.47 -28.35 3.47
CA LYS A 98 43.27 -26.93 3.16
C LYS A 98 44.11 -26.45 1.99
N THR A 99 45.41 -26.72 2.03
CA THR A 99 46.35 -26.30 0.98
C THR A 99 46.07 -27.00 -0.34
N ALA A 100 45.58 -28.25 -0.30
CA ALA A 100 45.29 -29.03 -1.50
C ALA A 100 43.95 -28.61 -2.15
N LEU A 101 42.98 -28.18 -1.35
CA LEU A 101 41.63 -27.83 -1.81
C LEU A 101 41.46 -26.33 -2.09
N SER A 102 42.30 -25.44 -1.55
CA SER A 102 42.16 -23.99 -1.72
C SER A 102 42.16 -23.53 -3.18
N SER A 103 42.89 -24.21 -4.06
CA SER A 103 42.92 -23.92 -5.51
C SER A 103 41.87 -24.70 -6.31
N LYS A 104 41.09 -25.57 -5.67
CA LYS A 104 40.14 -26.51 -6.31
C LYS A 104 38.69 -26.21 -5.98
N ILE A 105 38.42 -25.02 -5.47
CA ILE A 105 37.09 -24.55 -5.09
C ILE A 105 36.61 -23.56 -6.14
N ALA A 106 35.36 -23.69 -6.56
CA ALA A 106 34.66 -22.69 -7.35
C ALA A 106 33.33 -22.32 -6.69
N PHE A 107 33.23 -21.08 -6.23
CA PHE A 107 31.98 -20.49 -5.74
C PHE A 107 31.48 -19.43 -6.74
N GLN A 108 30.17 -19.41 -7.00
CA GLN A 108 29.52 -18.43 -7.86
C GLN A 108 28.07 -18.19 -7.42
N ILE A 109 27.57 -16.98 -7.71
CA ILE A 109 26.15 -16.63 -7.57
C ILE A 109 25.65 -16.15 -8.94
N GLN A 110 24.49 -16.65 -9.37
CA GLN A 110 23.91 -16.26 -10.66
C GLN A 110 22.45 -15.87 -10.48
N ALA A 111 22.06 -14.67 -10.94
CA ALA A 111 20.65 -14.28 -11.02
C ALA A 111 20.04 -14.84 -12.31
N VAL A 112 18.82 -15.37 -12.21
CA VAL A 112 18.12 -16.00 -13.33
C VAL A 112 16.76 -15.34 -13.50
N ASN A 113 16.45 -14.90 -14.72
CA ASN A 113 15.15 -14.31 -15.03
C ASN A 113 14.07 -15.37 -15.23
N ASN A 114 12.81 -14.93 -15.37
CA ASN A 114 11.66 -15.84 -15.55
C ASN A 114 11.74 -16.74 -16.81
N HIS A 115 12.64 -16.43 -17.75
CA HIS A 115 12.90 -17.24 -18.95
C HIS A 115 14.08 -18.21 -18.78
N GLY A 116 14.66 -18.30 -17.58
CA GLY A 116 15.81 -19.17 -17.30
C GLY A 116 17.15 -18.62 -17.78
N ARG A 117 17.24 -17.32 -18.14
CA ARG A 117 18.50 -16.71 -18.61
C ARG A 117 19.25 -16.04 -17.47
N ILE A 118 20.57 -16.26 -17.44
CA ILE A 118 21.48 -15.62 -16.49
C ILE A 118 21.52 -14.12 -16.75
N THR A 119 21.35 -13.33 -15.70
CA THR A 119 21.39 -11.86 -15.70
C THR A 119 22.51 -11.39 -14.78
N PRO A 120 23.26 -10.33 -15.13
CA PRO A 120 24.28 -9.76 -14.25
C PRO A 120 23.71 -9.36 -12.88
N LEU A 121 24.47 -9.63 -11.82
CA LEU A 121 24.09 -9.29 -10.43
C LEU A 121 24.12 -7.79 -10.15
N ASP A 122 24.85 -7.01 -10.96
CA ASP A 122 24.96 -5.55 -10.79
C ASP A 122 23.75 -4.80 -11.36
N ASN A 123 22.84 -5.49 -12.05
CA ASN A 123 21.66 -4.85 -12.61
C ASN A 123 20.63 -4.56 -11.52
N GLU A 124 19.97 -3.40 -11.57
CA GLU A 124 18.98 -3.00 -10.56
C GLU A 124 17.80 -3.98 -10.44
N ASP A 125 17.41 -4.58 -11.57
CA ASP A 125 16.34 -5.58 -11.64
C ASP A 125 16.72 -6.91 -10.97
N SER A 126 18.01 -7.17 -10.76
CA SER A 126 18.49 -8.44 -10.21
C SER A 126 18.08 -8.67 -8.76
N LEU A 127 17.73 -7.61 -8.01
CA LEU A 127 17.32 -7.71 -6.60
C LEU A 127 16.10 -8.63 -6.42
N SER A 128 15.11 -8.51 -7.30
CA SER A 128 13.87 -9.29 -7.26
C SER A 128 13.96 -10.61 -8.04
N LEU A 129 15.06 -10.87 -8.74
CA LEU A 129 15.29 -12.13 -9.43
C LEU A 129 15.72 -13.22 -8.45
N ILE A 130 15.32 -14.45 -8.79
CA ILE A 130 15.78 -15.66 -8.13
C ILE A 130 17.27 -15.85 -8.45
N LYS A 131 18.05 -16.11 -7.41
CA LYS A 131 19.50 -16.30 -7.50
C LYS A 131 19.85 -17.73 -7.15
N THR A 132 20.82 -18.31 -7.83
CA THR A 132 21.38 -19.62 -7.50
C THR A 132 22.81 -19.42 -7.00
N ALA A 133 23.06 -19.79 -5.75
CA ALA A 133 24.42 -19.87 -5.21
C ALA A 133 24.91 -21.31 -5.36
N SER A 134 26.14 -21.51 -5.84
CA SER A 134 26.72 -22.84 -6.03
C SER A 134 28.18 -22.87 -5.62
N MET A 135 28.59 -23.99 -5.03
CA MET A 135 29.98 -24.29 -4.74
C MET A 135 30.34 -25.69 -5.24
N MET A 136 31.48 -25.79 -5.93
CA MET A 136 32.06 -27.03 -6.42
C MET A 136 33.45 -27.20 -5.82
N VAL A 137 33.77 -28.42 -5.39
CA VAL A 137 35.11 -28.81 -4.96
C VAL A 137 35.58 -29.94 -5.85
N PHE A 138 36.61 -29.67 -6.64
CA PHE A 138 37.16 -30.59 -7.63
C PHE A 138 38.30 -31.42 -7.05
N ASP A 139 38.53 -32.57 -7.68
CA ASP A 139 39.70 -33.41 -7.50
C ASP A 139 40.12 -33.64 -6.04
N ILE A 140 39.18 -34.11 -5.21
CA ILE A 140 39.40 -34.37 -3.79
C ILE A 140 40.45 -35.49 -3.64
N PRO A 141 41.58 -35.24 -2.95
CA PRO A 141 42.65 -36.23 -2.85
C PRO A 141 42.28 -37.39 -1.92
N ASP A 142 42.66 -38.61 -2.30
CA ASP A 142 42.53 -39.79 -1.44
C ASP A 142 43.71 -39.85 -0.45
N LEU A 143 43.43 -39.50 0.82
CA LEU A 143 44.42 -39.52 1.89
C LEU A 143 44.83 -40.94 2.34
N LEU A 144 44.01 -41.96 2.05
CA LEU A 144 44.21 -43.31 2.58
C LEU A 144 45.09 -44.16 1.67
N THR A 145 44.89 -44.05 0.35
CA THR A 145 45.68 -44.78 -0.64
C THR A 145 46.92 -44.03 -1.10
N GLY A 146 47.01 -42.72 -0.83
CA GLY A 146 48.16 -41.87 -1.17
C GLY A 146 48.39 -41.70 -2.69
N ARG A 147 47.53 -42.29 -3.53
CA ARG A 147 47.54 -42.18 -5.00
C ARG A 147 46.11 -42.25 -5.51
N GLY A 148 45.51 -41.10 -5.80
CA GLY A 148 44.21 -41.03 -6.46
C GLY A 148 43.40 -39.79 -6.11
N CYS A 149 42.27 -39.66 -6.81
CA CYS A 149 41.23 -38.68 -6.56
C CYS A 149 39.97 -39.46 -6.15
N LEU A 150 39.34 -39.07 -5.03
CA LEU A 150 38.09 -39.64 -4.54
C LEU A 150 36.90 -39.20 -5.38
N GLY A 151 36.97 -37.99 -5.94
CA GLY A 151 35.95 -37.43 -6.82
C GLY A 151 35.74 -35.94 -6.61
N SER A 152 34.52 -35.47 -6.84
CA SER A 152 34.15 -34.05 -6.74
C SER A 152 32.77 -33.91 -6.12
N VAL A 153 32.60 -32.91 -5.28
CA VAL A 153 31.31 -32.61 -4.65
C VAL A 153 30.77 -31.28 -5.15
N VAL A 154 29.45 -31.21 -5.32
CA VAL A 154 28.73 -29.98 -5.67
C VAL A 154 27.51 -29.78 -4.80
N PHE A 155 27.27 -28.52 -4.44
CA PHE A 155 26.04 -28.09 -3.79
C PHE A 155 25.59 -26.74 -4.37
N SER A 156 24.29 -26.59 -4.60
CA SER A 156 23.72 -25.30 -4.98
C SER A 156 22.29 -25.11 -4.49
N GLU A 157 21.93 -23.87 -4.16
CA GLU A 157 20.61 -23.50 -3.64
C GLU A 157 20.07 -22.29 -4.42
N SER A 158 18.78 -22.35 -4.75
CA SER A 158 18.02 -21.20 -5.25
C SER A 158 17.45 -20.40 -4.09
N PHE A 159 17.65 -19.09 -4.09
CA PHE A 159 17.23 -18.20 -3.03
C PHE A 159 16.69 -16.86 -3.57
N LEU A 160 15.93 -16.18 -2.72
CA LEU A 160 15.48 -14.81 -2.91
C LEU A 160 16.00 -13.94 -1.77
N THR A 161 16.24 -12.67 -2.11
CA THR A 161 16.69 -11.63 -1.20
C THR A 161 15.67 -10.51 -1.17
N SER A 162 15.52 -9.90 0.00
CA SER A 162 14.66 -8.75 0.22
C SER A 162 15.43 -7.70 1.01
N GLN A 163 15.31 -6.44 0.63
CA GLN A 163 16.01 -5.33 1.26
C GLN A 163 15.07 -4.15 1.45
N ILE A 164 14.97 -3.68 2.70
CA ILE A 164 14.20 -2.49 3.06
C ILE A 164 15.18 -1.44 3.59
N TYR A 165 15.12 -0.22 3.07
CA TYR A 165 15.87 0.90 3.62
C TYR A 165 15.11 1.48 4.80
N VAL A 166 15.79 1.62 5.93
CA VAL A 166 15.22 2.06 7.20
C VAL A 166 15.96 3.29 7.68
N LYS A 167 15.20 4.36 7.92
CA LYS A 167 15.71 5.63 8.43
C LYS A 167 15.59 5.66 9.95
N GLU A 168 16.71 5.90 10.59
CA GLU A 168 16.81 6.07 12.04
C GLU A 168 16.43 7.49 12.47
N LYS A 169 16.25 7.71 13.78
CA LYS A 169 15.91 9.03 14.33
C LYS A 169 16.98 10.08 14.10
N ASP A 170 18.24 9.67 13.96
CA ASP A 170 19.39 10.54 13.67
C ASP A 170 19.50 10.89 12.17
N GLY A 171 18.62 10.33 11.33
CA GLY A 171 18.62 10.52 9.89
C GLY A 171 19.53 9.57 9.11
N SER A 172 20.27 8.68 9.78
CA SER A 172 21.04 7.62 9.12
C SER A 172 20.11 6.61 8.43
N ILE A 173 20.57 6.03 7.32
CA ILE A 173 19.83 5.04 6.56
C ILE A 173 20.56 3.71 6.69
N ASN A 174 19.90 2.76 7.36
CA ASN A 174 20.33 1.38 7.48
C ASN A 174 19.53 0.51 6.50
N SER A 175 20.05 -0.67 6.18
CA SER A 175 19.33 -1.64 5.36
C SER A 175 18.95 -2.86 6.18
N GLU A 176 17.65 -3.14 6.28
CA GLU A 176 17.11 -4.36 6.87
C GLU A 176 16.97 -5.41 5.76
N THR A 177 17.70 -6.52 5.90
CA THR A 177 17.78 -7.56 4.87
C THR A 177 17.12 -8.85 5.34
N SER A 178 16.50 -9.56 4.41
CA SER A 178 15.91 -10.87 4.65
C SER A 178 16.17 -11.75 3.43
N HIS A 179 16.26 -13.07 3.64
CA HIS A 179 16.44 -14.02 2.54
C HIS A 179 15.66 -15.30 2.82
N ILE A 180 15.33 -16.01 1.74
CA ILE A 180 14.72 -17.33 1.82
C ILE A 180 15.31 -18.25 0.76
N ILE A 181 15.54 -19.50 1.15
CA ILE A 181 16.04 -20.54 0.25
C ILE A 181 14.84 -21.35 -0.24
N LEU A 182 14.53 -21.23 -1.52
CA LEU A 182 13.34 -21.83 -2.14
C LEU A 182 13.49 -23.34 -2.33
N THR A 183 14.72 -23.84 -2.42
CA THR A 183 15.05 -25.26 -2.63
C THR A 183 15.40 -26.00 -1.32
N ALA A 184 15.21 -25.36 -0.16
CA ALA A 184 15.52 -25.96 1.15
C ALA A 184 14.65 -27.18 1.49
N ALA A 185 13.48 -27.32 0.85
CA ALA A 185 12.61 -28.47 0.99
C ALA A 185 13.21 -29.78 0.42
N ILE A 186 14.20 -29.66 -0.47
CA ILE A 186 14.91 -30.81 -1.05
C ILE A 186 16.04 -31.18 -0.09
N PRO A 187 16.09 -32.44 0.42
CA PRO A 187 17.10 -32.87 1.37
C PRO A 187 18.51 -32.49 0.91
N ARG A 188 19.21 -31.75 1.76
CA ARG A 188 20.58 -31.29 1.48
C ARG A 188 21.56 -32.44 1.57
N TYR A 189 21.32 -33.37 2.49
CA TYR A 189 22.06 -34.63 2.62
C TYR A 189 21.10 -35.81 2.48
N ALA A 190 21.58 -36.89 1.88
CA ALA A 190 20.93 -38.19 1.88
C ALA A 190 22.00 -39.26 1.64
N SER A 191 21.82 -40.40 2.32
CA SER A 191 22.64 -41.59 2.14
C SER A 191 21.76 -42.83 2.02
N TRP A 192 22.27 -43.87 1.37
CA TRP A 192 21.62 -45.17 1.29
C TRP A 192 22.59 -46.28 1.66
N LEU A 193 22.08 -47.25 2.42
CA LEU A 193 22.75 -48.52 2.69
C LEU A 193 22.83 -49.35 1.41
N VAL A 194 23.98 -49.31 0.73
CA VAL A 194 24.21 -50.10 -0.49
C VAL A 194 25.24 -51.21 -0.28
N GLU A 195 26.20 -51.01 0.64
CA GLU A 195 27.22 -52.02 0.92
C GLU A 195 26.70 -53.14 1.83
N ASP A 196 26.96 -54.40 1.45
CA ASP A 196 26.59 -55.59 2.23
C ASP A 196 27.13 -55.56 3.68
N SER A 197 28.29 -54.95 3.90
CA SER A 197 28.88 -54.78 5.23
C SER A 197 28.04 -53.86 6.12
N ASP A 198 27.58 -52.74 5.58
CA ASP A 198 26.82 -51.73 6.32
C ASP A 198 25.43 -52.25 6.67
N VAL A 199 24.79 -52.96 5.72
CA VAL A 199 23.51 -53.64 5.94
C VAL A 199 23.65 -54.67 7.07
N LYS A 200 24.67 -55.53 7.03
CA LYS A 200 24.91 -56.53 8.08
C LYS A 200 25.17 -55.91 9.44
N LEU A 201 25.87 -54.78 9.52
CA LEU A 201 26.10 -54.07 10.78
C LEU A 201 24.81 -53.48 11.34
N SER A 202 23.98 -52.90 10.48
CA SER A 202 22.65 -52.41 10.85
C SER A 202 21.74 -53.56 11.33
N GLU A 203 21.72 -54.69 10.63
CA GLU A 203 20.98 -55.89 11.03
C GLU A 203 21.49 -56.45 12.36
N LYS A 204 22.81 -56.46 12.59
CA LYS A 204 23.43 -56.88 13.87
C LYS A 204 22.94 -56.00 15.03
N ALA A 205 22.79 -54.69 14.82
CA ALA A 205 22.19 -53.81 15.83
C ALA A 205 20.70 -54.11 16.06
N GLN A 206 19.95 -54.55 15.06
CA GLN A 206 18.55 -54.95 15.23
C GLN A 206 18.38 -56.31 15.92
N LEU A 207 19.38 -57.20 15.89
CA LEU A 207 19.32 -58.48 16.60
C LEU A 207 19.14 -58.31 18.12
N ILE A 208 19.55 -57.16 18.66
CA ILE A 208 19.32 -56.75 20.06
C ILE A 208 17.83 -56.85 20.46
N LEU A 209 16.91 -56.64 19.52
CA LEU A 209 15.47 -56.73 19.77
C LEU A 209 15.01 -58.15 20.14
N LYS A 210 15.83 -59.17 19.87
CA LYS A 210 15.55 -60.58 20.19
C LYS A 210 16.24 -61.07 21.46
N GLU A 211 17.06 -60.23 22.10
CA GLU A 211 17.80 -60.57 23.31
C GLU A 211 17.00 -60.20 24.57
N ASP A 212 16.95 -61.10 25.56
CA ASP A 212 16.23 -60.85 26.83
C ASP A 212 16.87 -59.72 27.65
N LYS A 213 18.20 -59.58 27.56
CA LYS A 213 18.95 -58.50 28.23
C LYS A 213 20.18 -58.13 27.40
N SER A 214 20.09 -56.99 26.73
CA SER A 214 21.14 -56.44 25.87
C SER A 214 22.01 -55.41 26.58
N PHE A 215 22.99 -54.83 25.89
CA PHE A 215 23.75 -53.67 26.38
C PHE A 215 22.93 -52.38 26.48
N LEU A 216 21.77 -52.30 25.81
CA LEU A 216 20.78 -51.23 26.02
C LEU A 216 19.81 -51.56 27.16
N GLY A 217 19.95 -52.74 27.78
CA GLY A 217 19.07 -53.24 28.84
C GLY A 217 17.90 -54.07 28.32
N THR A 218 16.79 -54.08 29.07
CA THR A 218 15.56 -54.81 28.70
C THR A 218 14.67 -53.96 27.81
N LEU A 219 14.11 -54.54 26.74
CA LEU A 219 13.18 -53.86 25.85
C LEU A 219 11.90 -53.44 26.60
N LEU A 220 11.56 -52.16 26.57
CA LEU A 220 10.34 -51.63 27.18
C LEU A 220 9.21 -51.59 26.15
N THR A 221 9.42 -50.88 25.04
CA THR A 221 8.43 -50.76 23.95
C THR A 221 9.09 -50.36 22.64
N GLY A 222 8.40 -50.54 21.52
CA GLY A 222 8.80 -49.94 20.24
C GLY A 222 7.65 -49.76 19.27
N GLY A 223 7.89 -48.99 18.21
CA GLY A 223 6.88 -48.71 17.20
C GLY A 223 7.35 -47.76 16.10
N ASP A 224 6.52 -47.64 15.08
CA ASP A 224 6.72 -46.76 13.92
C ASP A 224 6.21 -45.34 14.20
N GLY A 225 6.66 -44.37 13.39
CA GLY A 225 6.14 -43.00 13.39
C GLY A 225 6.81 -42.06 14.40
N ALA A 226 8.08 -42.30 14.72
CA ALA A 226 8.92 -41.37 15.47
C ALA A 226 9.86 -40.63 14.49
N TYR A 227 10.17 -39.37 14.79
CA TYR A 227 11.06 -38.56 13.97
C TYR A 227 12.34 -38.21 14.72
N ILE A 228 13.48 -38.42 14.08
CA ILE A 228 14.79 -37.97 14.58
C ILE A 228 15.17 -36.66 13.88
N TYR A 229 15.70 -35.68 14.62
CA TYR A 229 16.07 -34.39 14.06
C TYR A 229 17.23 -33.73 14.83
N SER A 230 18.07 -32.96 14.14
CA SER A 230 19.21 -32.23 14.71
C SER A 230 19.19 -30.76 14.29
N SER A 231 19.93 -29.91 15.00
CA SER A 231 20.12 -28.49 14.64
C SER A 231 21.05 -28.26 13.46
N ASN A 232 21.60 -29.32 12.85
CA ASN A 232 22.47 -29.19 11.70
C ASN A 232 21.65 -28.71 10.48
N PRO A 233 22.12 -27.68 9.74
CA PRO A 233 21.44 -27.20 8.54
C PRO A 233 21.20 -28.25 7.44
N GLN A 234 21.92 -29.37 7.47
CA GLN A 234 21.78 -30.46 6.51
C GLN A 234 20.71 -31.48 6.90
N ALA A 235 20.36 -31.54 8.17
CA ALA A 235 19.40 -32.51 8.69
C ALA A 235 17.99 -32.14 8.27
N MET A 236 17.22 -33.16 7.90
CA MET A 236 15.76 -33.11 7.79
C MET A 236 15.16 -34.05 8.82
N PRO A 237 13.93 -33.81 9.32
CA PRO A 237 13.26 -34.76 10.19
C PRO A 237 13.11 -36.12 9.49
N ALA A 238 13.81 -37.14 9.97
CA ALA A 238 13.78 -38.47 9.39
C ALA A 238 12.80 -39.36 10.16
N GLU A 239 11.85 -39.98 9.45
CA GLU A 239 10.86 -40.89 10.03
C GLU A 239 11.45 -42.29 10.17
N GLY A 240 11.28 -42.91 11.34
CA GLY A 240 11.77 -44.26 11.55
C GLY A 240 11.07 -45.00 12.67
N LYS A 241 11.58 -46.21 12.92
CA LYS A 241 11.17 -47.09 14.01
C LYS A 241 11.99 -46.76 15.24
N LEU A 242 11.31 -46.52 16.36
CA LEU A 242 11.96 -46.23 17.63
C LEU A 242 11.65 -47.32 18.65
N TYR A 243 12.69 -47.81 19.31
CA TYR A 243 12.62 -48.80 20.38
C TYR A 243 13.27 -48.23 21.63
N PHE A 244 12.55 -48.29 22.74
CA PHE A 244 13.01 -47.85 24.05
C PHE A 244 13.41 -49.05 24.90
N PHE A 245 14.58 -48.99 25.52
CA PHE A 245 15.08 -49.97 26.47
C PHE A 245 15.27 -49.34 27.85
N SER A 246 15.52 -50.16 28.88
CA SER A 246 15.77 -49.66 30.24
C SER A 246 16.98 -48.73 30.31
N ASP A 247 18.01 -48.95 29.49
CA ASP A 247 19.31 -48.27 29.54
C ASP A 247 19.70 -47.62 28.21
N GLY A 248 18.76 -47.42 27.28
CA GLY A 248 19.04 -46.70 26.02
C GLY A 248 17.91 -46.76 24.99
N ILE A 249 18.24 -46.37 23.76
CA ILE A 249 17.32 -46.38 22.61
C ILE A 249 17.96 -46.97 21.36
N LEU A 250 17.13 -47.55 20.51
CA LEU A 250 17.47 -47.96 19.16
C LEU A 250 16.53 -47.26 18.19
N PHE A 251 17.08 -46.46 17.29
CA PHE A 251 16.34 -45.87 16.17
C PHE A 251 16.76 -46.58 14.88
N SER A 252 15.80 -46.90 14.01
CA SER A 252 16.08 -47.50 12.72
C SER A 252 15.27 -46.84 11.62
N ASP A 253 15.98 -46.45 10.57
CA ASP A 253 15.42 -45.80 9.38
C ASP A 253 16.03 -46.44 8.11
N PRO A 254 15.27 -46.52 7.00
CA PRO A 254 15.79 -47.06 5.74
C PRO A 254 17.03 -46.35 5.16
N HIS A 255 17.23 -45.06 5.43
CA HIS A 255 18.35 -44.29 4.88
C HIS A 255 19.63 -44.49 5.69
N HIS A 256 19.54 -44.32 7.01
CA HIS A 256 20.68 -44.37 7.92
C HIS A 256 20.95 -45.77 8.48
N GLY A 257 20.01 -46.69 8.41
CA GLY A 257 20.07 -47.93 9.15
C GLY A 257 19.82 -47.73 10.64
N SER A 258 20.54 -48.48 11.46
CA SER A 258 20.33 -48.53 12.90
C SER A 258 21.26 -47.56 13.64
N ILE A 259 20.71 -46.88 14.65
CA ILE A 259 21.40 -45.94 15.54
C ILE A 259 21.07 -46.34 16.97
N SER A 260 22.07 -46.87 17.68
CA SER A 260 21.94 -47.33 19.08
C SER A 260 22.55 -46.30 20.02
N ILE A 261 21.79 -45.76 20.96
CA ILE A 261 22.25 -44.78 21.94
C ILE A 261 22.06 -45.35 23.36
N SER A 262 23.16 -45.73 24.01
CA SER A 262 23.18 -46.12 25.43
C SER A 262 23.09 -44.89 26.34
N LYS A 263 22.48 -45.01 27.52
CA LYS A 263 22.51 -43.98 28.58
C LYS A 263 23.92 -43.63 29.02
N ASP A 264 24.89 -44.54 28.88
CA ASP A 264 26.30 -44.24 29.15
C ASP A 264 26.86 -43.17 28.20
N HIS A 265 26.28 -43.02 27.00
CA HIS A 265 26.63 -42.00 26.03
C HIS A 265 25.81 -40.73 26.16
N MET A 266 24.77 -40.72 27.00
CA MET A 266 23.94 -39.55 27.28
C MET A 266 24.57 -38.72 28.41
N LYS A 267 24.49 -37.40 28.29
CA LYS A 267 24.83 -36.42 29.34
C LYS A 267 23.58 -35.97 30.08
N SER A 268 22.50 -35.73 29.34
CA SER A 268 21.25 -35.21 29.85
C SER A 268 20.10 -35.70 28.97
N LEU A 269 18.91 -35.78 29.56
CA LEU A 269 17.69 -36.22 28.90
C LEU A 269 16.53 -35.35 29.36
N SER A 270 15.91 -34.63 28.43
CA SER A 270 14.77 -33.77 28.72
C SER A 270 13.58 -34.04 27.80
N LEU A 271 12.38 -33.92 28.36
CA LEU A 271 11.12 -34.04 27.64
C LEU A 271 10.37 -32.71 27.69
N TYR A 272 9.89 -32.27 26.54
CA TYR A 272 8.92 -31.19 26.42
C TYR A 272 7.64 -31.73 25.77
N ASP A 273 6.49 -31.54 26.41
CA ASP A 273 5.19 -32.04 25.93
C ASP A 273 4.08 -30.99 25.87
N GLY A 274 4.36 -29.74 26.24
CA GLY A 274 3.50 -28.58 25.99
C GLY A 274 2.10 -28.61 26.61
N ASP A 275 1.83 -29.51 27.57
CA ASP A 275 0.59 -29.65 28.33
C ASP A 275 -0.70 -29.91 27.50
N SER A 276 -0.61 -30.15 26.18
CA SER A 276 -1.77 -30.38 25.30
C SER A 276 -1.56 -31.56 24.34
N THR A 277 -2.64 -32.30 24.07
CA THR A 277 -2.67 -33.39 23.07
C THR A 277 -2.53 -32.93 21.61
N SER A 278 -2.43 -31.62 21.37
CA SER A 278 -2.16 -31.01 20.06
C SER A 278 -0.68 -30.69 19.83
N ILE A 279 0.16 -30.80 20.86
CA ILE A 279 1.59 -30.42 20.81
C ILE A 279 2.45 -31.69 20.69
N VAL A 280 3.43 -31.65 19.80
CA VAL A 280 4.39 -32.73 19.62
C VAL A 280 5.27 -32.87 20.86
N ALA A 281 5.34 -34.07 21.42
CA ALA A 281 6.28 -34.37 22.50
C ALA A 281 7.70 -34.52 21.93
N ALA A 282 8.63 -33.73 22.45
CA ALA A 282 10.03 -33.71 22.03
C ALA A 282 10.94 -34.21 23.16
N LEU A 283 11.65 -35.30 22.88
CA LEU A 283 12.70 -35.85 23.71
C LEU A 283 14.05 -35.31 23.24
N PHE A 284 14.69 -34.47 24.04
CA PHE A 284 16.04 -33.97 23.76
C PHE A 284 17.08 -34.82 24.47
N ILE A 285 18.09 -35.25 23.71
CA ILE A 285 19.17 -36.12 24.17
C ILE A 285 20.49 -35.37 23.96
N ASP A 286 21.13 -34.96 25.06
CA ASP A 286 22.49 -34.45 25.01
C ASP A 286 23.46 -35.64 25.07
N PHE A 287 24.40 -35.76 24.14
CA PHE A 287 25.32 -36.89 24.06
C PHE A 287 26.80 -36.48 24.29
N LYS A 288 27.61 -37.48 24.66
CA LYS A 288 29.07 -37.35 24.82
C LYS A 288 29.74 -37.26 23.44
N SER A 289 30.81 -36.47 23.33
CA SER A 289 31.53 -36.29 22.06
C SER A 289 32.11 -37.59 21.50
N SER A 290 32.40 -38.58 22.35
CA SER A 290 32.81 -39.93 21.96
C SER A 290 31.77 -40.65 21.09
N PHE A 291 30.49 -40.29 21.21
CA PHE A 291 29.40 -40.93 20.47
C PHE A 291 29.34 -40.51 18.99
N ARG A 292 30.04 -39.45 18.57
CA ARG A 292 30.00 -38.95 17.17
C ARG A 292 30.39 -40.01 16.14
N ALA A 293 31.26 -40.97 16.49
CA ALA A 293 31.65 -42.06 15.59
C ALA A 293 30.50 -43.04 15.28
N HIS A 294 29.48 -43.08 16.13
CA HIS A 294 28.32 -43.96 16.02
C HIS A 294 27.05 -43.25 15.55
N LEU A 295 27.17 -41.97 15.17
CA LEU A 295 26.06 -41.12 14.76
C LEU A 295 26.29 -40.65 13.32
N PRO A 296 25.27 -40.68 12.43
CA PRO A 296 25.35 -40.08 11.11
C PRO A 296 25.85 -38.63 11.14
N ILE A 297 26.59 -38.23 10.11
CA ILE A 297 27.22 -36.90 10.05
C ILE A 297 26.20 -35.76 10.07
N GLU A 298 25.01 -35.96 9.49
CA GLU A 298 23.92 -34.98 9.51
C GLU A 298 23.38 -34.70 10.91
N PHE A 299 23.62 -35.59 11.89
CA PHE A 299 23.26 -35.36 13.28
C PHE A 299 24.43 -34.86 14.13
N HIS A 300 25.59 -34.59 13.53
CA HIS A 300 26.71 -33.95 14.22
C HIS A 300 26.41 -32.47 14.41
N THR A 301 26.36 -32.04 15.66
CA THR A 301 26.12 -30.66 16.07
C THR A 301 27.23 -30.19 17.01
N GLN A 302 27.49 -28.87 17.06
CA GLN A 302 28.46 -28.30 18.00
C GLN A 302 28.01 -28.54 19.46
N ASP A 303 26.71 -28.39 19.70
CA ASP A 303 26.07 -28.55 21.00
C ASP A 303 25.93 -30.03 21.44
N ASN A 304 26.14 -30.98 20.52
CA ASN A 304 26.00 -32.43 20.75
C ASN A 304 24.65 -32.84 21.33
N PHE A 305 23.56 -32.32 20.77
CA PHE A 305 22.22 -32.75 21.13
C PHE A 305 21.43 -33.21 19.91
N LEU A 306 20.43 -34.04 20.18
CA LEU A 306 19.50 -34.63 19.21
C LEU A 306 18.07 -34.49 19.75
N MET A 307 17.10 -34.29 18.86
CA MET A 307 15.67 -34.33 19.19
C MET A 307 15.02 -35.57 18.60
N ILE A 308 14.22 -36.27 19.41
CA ILE A 308 13.31 -37.31 18.97
C ILE A 308 11.89 -36.82 19.22
N ALA A 309 11.11 -36.68 18.15
CA ALA A 309 9.74 -36.22 18.20
C ALA A 309 8.76 -37.39 18.15
N LEU A 310 7.81 -37.38 19.09
CA LEU A 310 6.72 -38.34 19.21
C LEU A 310 5.41 -37.61 18.91
N PHE A 311 4.78 -37.96 17.80
CA PHE A 311 3.53 -37.32 17.39
C PHE A 311 2.37 -37.75 18.29
N PRO A 312 1.50 -36.81 18.72
CA PRO A 312 0.33 -37.12 19.52
C PRO A 312 -0.56 -38.16 18.85
N LYS A 313 -1.26 -38.95 19.67
CA LYS A 313 -2.21 -40.00 19.24
C LYS A 313 -1.59 -41.21 18.52
N THR A 314 -0.29 -41.21 18.22
CA THR A 314 0.42 -42.39 17.69
C THR A 314 0.54 -43.51 18.74
N LYS A 315 0.78 -44.74 18.27
CA LYS A 315 1.00 -45.90 19.17
C LYS A 315 2.25 -45.71 20.03
N ILE A 316 3.33 -45.22 19.43
CA ILE A 316 4.60 -45.00 20.13
C ILE A 316 4.50 -43.90 21.20
N TYR A 317 3.75 -42.83 20.94
CA TYR A 317 3.46 -41.78 21.92
C TYR A 317 2.73 -42.35 23.15
N LYS A 318 1.65 -43.12 22.95
CA LYS A 318 0.91 -43.74 24.06
C LYS A 318 1.79 -44.74 24.83
N ALA A 319 2.58 -45.53 24.10
CA ALA A 319 3.47 -46.51 24.70
C ALA A 319 4.56 -45.85 25.56
N PHE A 320 5.15 -44.75 25.10
CA PHE A 320 6.15 -43.98 25.83
C PHE A 320 5.64 -43.55 27.22
N TYR A 321 4.47 -42.90 27.30
CA TYR A 321 3.93 -42.46 28.59
C TYR A 321 3.51 -43.63 29.49
N SER A 322 3.03 -44.74 28.93
CA SER A 322 2.58 -45.89 29.72
C SER A 322 3.71 -46.77 30.26
N GLN A 323 4.81 -46.93 29.52
CA GLN A 323 5.84 -47.95 29.78
C GLN A 323 7.26 -47.37 29.98
N VAL A 324 7.58 -46.21 29.39
CA VAL A 324 8.94 -45.65 29.39
C VAL A 324 9.09 -44.51 30.40
N PHE A 325 8.12 -43.59 30.44
CA PHE A 325 8.19 -42.36 31.22
C PHE A 325 8.47 -42.62 32.71
N SER A 326 7.68 -43.50 33.35
CA SER A 326 7.85 -43.85 34.76
C SER A 326 9.16 -44.60 35.05
N SER A 327 9.59 -45.46 34.13
CA SER A 327 10.83 -46.23 34.24
C SER A 327 12.05 -45.32 34.21
N TRP A 328 12.08 -44.35 33.30
CA TRP A 328 13.22 -43.44 33.13
C TRP A 328 13.22 -42.26 34.12
N GLN A 329 12.09 -41.97 34.76
CA GLN A 329 12.00 -40.99 35.83
C GLN A 329 12.44 -41.56 37.20
N ASN A 330 12.11 -42.83 37.50
CA ASN A 330 12.27 -43.42 38.84
C ASN A 330 13.56 -44.24 39.05
N GLN A 331 14.44 -44.34 38.05
CA GLN A 331 15.68 -45.10 38.16
C GLN A 331 16.70 -44.43 39.12
N ARG A 332 16.89 -45.02 40.31
CA ARG A 332 17.91 -44.61 41.30
C ARG A 332 19.35 -45.08 40.97
N ASN A 333 19.52 -46.05 40.07
CA ASN A 333 20.80 -46.77 39.90
C ASN A 333 21.61 -46.35 38.66
N SER A 334 20.99 -45.74 37.65
CA SER A 334 21.66 -45.10 36.51
C SER A 334 21.62 -43.59 36.73
N GLY A 335 22.76 -42.90 36.82
CA GLY A 335 22.85 -41.48 37.21
C GLY A 335 22.13 -40.47 36.28
N LEU A 336 21.39 -40.92 35.27
CA LEU A 336 20.69 -40.13 34.27
C LEU A 336 19.18 -40.38 34.35
N CYS A 337 18.42 -39.35 34.72
CA CYS A 337 16.97 -39.38 34.91
C CYS A 337 16.30 -38.40 33.93
N LEU A 338 15.15 -38.79 33.37
CA LEU A 338 14.36 -37.97 32.46
C LEU A 338 13.79 -36.73 33.19
N ARG A 339 14.07 -35.52 32.66
CA ARG A 339 13.56 -34.25 33.21
C ARG A 339 12.46 -33.68 32.31
N VAL A 340 11.31 -33.32 32.87
CA VAL A 340 10.28 -32.58 32.14
C VAL A 340 10.60 -31.09 32.21
N VAL A 341 10.56 -30.41 31.07
CA VAL A 341 11.02 -29.02 30.91
C VAL A 341 9.90 -28.18 30.31
N GLN A 342 9.70 -26.96 30.81
CA GLN A 342 8.75 -25.99 30.25
C GLN A 342 9.38 -25.21 29.08
N GLU A 343 8.54 -24.61 28.23
CA GLU A 343 8.99 -23.92 27.01
C GLU A 343 10.03 -22.82 27.30
N GLU A 344 9.90 -22.10 28.42
CA GLU A 344 10.80 -21.01 28.82
C GLU A 344 12.27 -21.46 28.96
N PHE A 345 12.49 -22.72 29.35
CA PHE A 345 13.82 -23.28 29.60
C PHE A 345 14.44 -23.96 28.36
N LEU A 346 13.72 -24.03 27.25
CA LEU A 346 14.27 -24.54 25.99
C LEU A 346 15.21 -23.52 25.35
N SER A 347 16.34 -23.99 24.83
CA SER A 347 17.27 -23.14 24.07
C SER A 347 16.62 -22.65 22.77
N VAL A 348 17.14 -21.56 22.19
CA VAL A 348 16.64 -21.03 20.91
C VAL A 348 16.70 -22.10 19.80
N ALA A 349 17.75 -22.94 19.80
CA ALA A 349 17.89 -24.04 18.84
C ALA A 349 16.82 -25.12 19.07
N GLN A 350 16.55 -25.51 20.32
CA GLN A 350 15.50 -26.48 20.66
C GLN A 350 14.11 -25.99 20.28
N LYS A 351 13.80 -24.70 20.53
CA LYS A 351 12.53 -24.08 20.13
C LYS A 351 12.34 -24.07 18.62
N ARG A 352 13.40 -23.77 17.85
CA ARG A 352 13.36 -23.80 16.38
C ARG A 352 13.07 -25.21 15.86
N LEU A 353 13.75 -26.23 16.40
CA LEU A 353 13.54 -27.62 16.00
C LEU A 353 12.12 -28.10 16.33
N HIS A 354 11.64 -27.81 17.53
CA HIS A 354 10.28 -28.14 17.94
C HIS A 354 9.24 -27.47 17.05
N SER A 355 9.38 -26.16 16.77
CA SER A 355 8.49 -25.42 15.89
C SER A 355 8.44 -26.00 14.48
N SER A 356 9.58 -26.35 13.89
CA SER A 356 9.65 -26.99 12.57
C SER A 356 8.91 -28.32 12.54
N VAL A 357 9.09 -29.16 13.56
CA VAL A 357 8.43 -30.47 13.63
C VAL A 357 6.94 -30.35 14.00
N GLN A 358 6.56 -29.34 14.78
CA GLN A 358 5.15 -29.03 15.04
C GLN A 358 4.42 -28.62 13.76
N LYS A 359 5.05 -27.83 12.87
CA LYS A 359 4.50 -27.50 11.55
C LYS A 359 4.34 -28.75 10.68
N LEU A 360 5.31 -29.67 10.72
CA LEU A 360 5.25 -30.96 10.03
C LEU A 360 4.07 -31.82 10.54
N PHE A 361 3.90 -31.92 11.87
CA PHE A 361 2.77 -32.62 12.47
C PHE A 361 1.42 -32.01 12.08
N ASN A 362 1.33 -30.68 12.10
CA ASN A 362 0.12 -29.97 11.68
C ASN A 362 -0.22 -30.34 10.22
N TYR A 363 0.74 -30.27 9.30
CA TYR A 363 0.55 -30.68 7.90
C TYR A 363 0.05 -32.13 7.77
N LEU A 364 0.70 -33.09 8.44
CA LEU A 364 0.35 -34.51 8.36
C LEU A 364 -1.00 -34.85 9.01
N SER A 365 -1.54 -33.97 9.86
CA SER A 365 -2.80 -34.17 10.57
C SER A 365 -4.05 -33.73 9.79
N PHE A 366 -3.91 -32.97 8.69
CA PHE A 366 -5.05 -32.47 7.90
C PHE A 366 -5.34 -33.34 6.66
N PRO A 367 -6.62 -33.63 6.35
CA PRO A 367 -7.00 -34.29 5.10
C PRO A 367 -6.72 -33.38 3.88
N SER A 368 -6.48 -34.00 2.73
CA SER A 368 -6.10 -33.33 1.48
C SER A 368 -7.13 -32.26 1.05
N GLY A 369 -6.70 -30.99 0.92
CA GLY A 369 -7.51 -29.83 0.51
C GLY A 369 -6.64 -28.57 0.32
N GLU A 370 -7.20 -27.40 -0.05
CA GLU A 370 -6.41 -26.17 -0.33
C GLU A 370 -5.56 -25.70 0.86
N ARG A 371 -6.09 -25.74 2.09
CA ARG A 371 -5.32 -25.46 3.32
C ARG A 371 -4.14 -26.41 3.52
N CYS A 372 -4.19 -27.63 2.96
CA CYS A 372 -3.09 -28.59 3.03
C CYS A 372 -1.88 -28.11 2.21
N SER A 373 -2.10 -27.37 1.11
CA SER A 373 -1.00 -26.84 0.28
C SER A 373 -0.23 -25.73 1.00
N GLU A 374 -0.92 -24.80 1.66
CA GLU A 374 -0.28 -23.73 2.45
C GLU A 374 0.50 -24.30 3.64
N LEU A 375 -0.08 -25.24 4.36
CA LEU A 375 0.57 -25.93 5.48
C LEU A 375 1.78 -26.75 5.03
N LYS A 376 1.70 -27.39 3.86
CA LYS A 376 2.83 -28.13 3.26
C LYS A 376 4.01 -27.21 2.97
N ILE A 377 3.75 -26.05 2.39
CA ILE A 377 4.79 -25.07 2.07
C ILE A 377 5.34 -24.45 3.36
N SER A 378 4.49 -24.13 4.34
CA SER A 378 4.92 -23.59 5.64
C SER A 378 5.76 -24.57 6.45
N ALA A 379 5.46 -25.87 6.38
CA ALA A 379 6.28 -26.92 6.99
C ALA A 379 7.63 -27.09 6.28
N ALA A 380 7.65 -26.96 4.95
CA ALA A 380 8.87 -27.07 4.14
C ALA A 380 9.76 -25.82 4.21
N LEU A 381 9.16 -24.63 4.41
CA LEU A 381 9.82 -23.34 4.48
C LEU A 381 9.29 -22.54 5.68
N PRO A 382 9.81 -22.80 6.91
CA PRO A 382 9.28 -22.21 8.13
C PRO A 382 9.30 -20.67 8.18
N GLU A 383 10.24 -20.03 7.48
CA GLU A 383 10.44 -18.58 7.44
C GLU A 383 9.67 -17.88 6.30
N LEU A 384 8.90 -18.62 5.49
CA LEU A 384 8.24 -18.07 4.30
C LEU A 384 7.28 -16.92 4.62
N GLU A 385 6.45 -17.06 5.66
CA GLU A 385 5.47 -16.04 6.02
C GLU A 385 6.14 -14.71 6.39
N ARG A 386 7.17 -14.77 7.23
CA ARG A 386 7.98 -13.61 7.62
C ARG A 386 8.70 -13.00 6.42
N PHE A 387 9.25 -13.84 5.54
CA PHE A 387 9.89 -13.36 4.32
C PHE A 387 8.89 -12.67 3.38
N VAL A 388 7.70 -13.23 3.17
CA VAL A 388 6.66 -12.63 2.29
C VAL A 388 6.21 -11.27 2.83
N GLN A 389 6.05 -11.13 4.15
CA GLN A 389 5.73 -9.84 4.77
C GLN A 389 6.83 -8.79 4.51
N HIS A 390 8.09 -9.17 4.67
CA HIS A 390 9.25 -8.31 4.41
C HIS A 390 9.38 -7.98 2.91
N PHE A 391 9.25 -8.99 2.04
CA PHE A 391 9.34 -8.89 0.60
C PHE A 391 8.22 -8.01 0.01
N THR A 392 7.01 -8.09 0.55
CA THR A 392 5.89 -7.21 0.14
C THR A 392 6.29 -5.75 0.27
N VAL A 393 6.90 -5.36 1.38
CA VAL A 393 7.33 -3.97 1.63
C VAL A 393 8.52 -3.60 0.74
N SER A 394 9.52 -4.47 0.62
CA SER A 394 10.70 -4.26 -0.22
C SER A 394 10.37 -4.13 -1.71
N SER A 395 9.35 -4.85 -2.19
CA SER A 395 8.99 -4.90 -3.61
C SER A 395 8.29 -3.64 -4.14
N VAL A 396 7.70 -2.82 -3.27
CA VAL A 396 6.95 -1.63 -3.68
C VAL A 396 7.87 -0.46 -4.03
N SER A 397 8.90 -0.22 -3.22
CA SER A 397 9.78 0.93 -3.40
C SER A 397 11.09 0.81 -2.62
N ARG A 398 12.10 1.55 -3.09
CA ARG A 398 13.39 1.75 -2.42
C ARG A 398 13.42 2.99 -1.52
N GLU A 399 12.31 3.71 -1.39
CA GLU A 399 12.25 4.86 -0.48
C GLU A 399 12.39 4.41 0.99
N PRO A 400 13.14 5.16 1.82
CA PRO A 400 13.42 4.76 3.18
C PRO A 400 12.19 4.87 4.07
N ILE A 401 12.07 3.93 5.01
CA ILE A 401 10.95 3.79 5.94
C ILE A 401 11.43 4.16 7.35
N MET A 402 10.61 4.87 8.12
CA MET A 402 10.97 5.20 9.50
C MET A 402 11.08 3.94 10.37
N ARG A 403 12.16 3.82 11.17
CA ARG A 403 12.39 2.66 12.06
C ARG A 403 11.22 2.36 13.00
N ALA A 404 10.52 3.41 13.46
CA ALA A 404 9.35 3.31 14.32
C ALA A 404 8.14 2.65 13.63
N HIS A 405 8.05 2.71 12.30
CA HIS A 405 6.93 2.15 11.54
C HIS A 405 7.23 0.74 11.00
N LEU A 406 8.50 0.29 11.04
CA LEU A 406 8.91 -1.01 10.52
C LEU A 406 8.16 -2.19 11.16
N PRO A 407 7.94 -2.27 12.50
CA PRO A 407 7.21 -3.40 13.10
C PRO A 407 5.77 -3.52 12.56
N VAL A 408 5.08 -2.38 12.39
CA VAL A 408 3.73 -2.31 11.80
C VAL A 408 3.72 -2.84 10.36
N LEU A 409 4.75 -2.48 9.59
CA LEU A 409 4.94 -2.92 8.20
C LEU A 409 5.39 -4.37 8.08
N LEU A 410 5.93 -4.97 9.13
CA LEU A 410 6.23 -6.39 9.16
C LEU A 410 5.13 -7.20 9.85
N GLN A 411 4.01 -6.59 10.23
CA GLN A 411 2.92 -7.23 10.99
C GLN A 411 3.44 -7.95 12.25
N GLN A 412 4.52 -7.43 12.83
CA GLN A 412 5.06 -7.98 14.06
C GLN A 412 4.14 -7.54 15.20
N SER A 413 3.63 -8.52 15.93
CA SER A 413 2.75 -8.32 17.07
C SER A 413 3.55 -7.84 18.28
N GLU A 414 4.22 -6.71 18.15
CA GLU A 414 4.64 -5.93 19.30
C GLU A 414 3.52 -4.94 19.59
N ILE A 415 2.97 -5.06 20.79
CA ILE A 415 2.15 -4.04 21.42
C ILE A 415 2.99 -2.78 21.36
N ILE A 416 2.69 -1.88 20.42
CA ILE A 416 3.15 -0.50 20.51
C ILE A 416 2.66 -0.09 21.90
N PRO A 417 3.55 0.23 22.87
CA PRO A 417 3.07 0.77 24.13
C PRO A 417 2.24 1.98 23.71
N ASP A 418 0.94 1.95 24.01
CA ASP A 418 0.04 3.08 23.78
C ASP A 418 0.82 4.30 24.22
N SER A 419 1.28 5.09 23.26
CA SER A 419 2.11 6.24 23.54
C SER A 419 1.24 7.08 24.45
N THR A 420 1.67 7.17 25.71
CA THR A 420 1.05 7.94 26.78
C THR A 420 0.36 9.15 26.17
N ALA A 421 -0.96 9.21 26.28
CA ALA A 421 -1.84 10.21 25.69
C ALA A 421 -1.07 11.52 25.45
N GLU A 422 -0.74 11.80 24.17
CA GLU A 422 -0.11 13.04 23.74
C GLU A 422 -1.14 14.17 23.86
N SER A 423 -1.52 14.49 25.10
CA SER A 423 -2.69 15.29 25.45
C SER A 423 -2.53 16.80 25.19
N ASP A 424 -1.53 17.19 24.39
CA ASP A 424 -1.23 18.61 24.10
C ASP A 424 -1.05 18.88 22.59
N LYS A 425 -1.24 17.88 21.71
CA LYS A 425 -1.16 18.08 20.26
C LYS A 425 -2.48 18.59 19.68
N VAL A 426 -2.39 19.40 18.63
CA VAL A 426 -3.54 19.88 17.87
C VAL A 426 -3.97 18.80 16.87
N VAL A 427 -5.19 18.29 17.03
CA VAL A 427 -5.74 17.27 16.12
C VAL A 427 -6.30 17.93 14.87
N ILE A 428 -5.85 17.46 13.70
CA ILE A 428 -6.31 17.87 12.37
C ILE A 428 -7.36 16.88 11.87
N THR A 429 -8.53 17.38 11.51
CA THR A 429 -9.54 16.63 10.76
C THR A 429 -9.63 17.20 9.35
N ILE A 430 -9.31 16.39 8.35
CA ILE A 430 -9.35 16.79 6.94
C ILE A 430 -10.73 16.43 6.38
N ILE A 431 -11.37 17.38 5.73
CA ILE A 431 -12.62 17.19 4.99
C ILE A 431 -12.33 17.57 3.54
N THR A 432 -12.33 16.57 2.66
CA THR A 432 -12.09 16.74 1.22
C THR A 432 -13.33 16.35 0.40
N GLY A 433 -13.32 16.65 -0.88
CA GLY A 433 -14.30 16.14 -1.83
C GLY A 433 -14.30 16.93 -3.13
N LEU A 434 -14.94 16.35 -4.14
CA LEU A 434 -15.12 16.98 -5.44
C LEU A 434 -15.90 18.31 -5.31
N PRO A 435 -15.72 19.26 -6.25
CA PRO A 435 -16.49 20.49 -6.23
C PRO A 435 -18.01 20.24 -6.19
N GLY A 436 -18.70 20.93 -5.27
CA GLY A 436 -20.14 20.77 -5.07
C GLY A 436 -20.56 19.61 -4.15
N CYS A 437 -19.62 18.92 -3.50
CA CYS A 437 -19.91 17.85 -2.52
C CYS A 437 -20.50 18.32 -1.18
N ARG A 438 -20.72 19.63 -0.99
CA ARG A 438 -21.25 20.24 0.25
C ARG A 438 -20.38 20.03 1.49
N SER A 439 -19.07 19.86 1.33
CA SER A 439 -18.13 19.78 2.46
C SER A 439 -18.11 21.06 3.33
N SER A 440 -18.40 22.23 2.73
CA SER A 440 -18.58 23.49 3.48
C SER A 440 -19.74 23.42 4.48
N ASP A 441 -20.86 22.82 4.06
CA ASP A 441 -22.07 22.70 4.89
C ASP A 441 -21.81 21.76 6.08
N LEU A 442 -21.13 20.62 5.82
CA LEU A 442 -20.68 19.71 6.87
C LEU A 442 -19.75 20.40 7.86
N CYS A 443 -18.77 21.17 7.37
CA CYS A 443 -17.88 21.93 8.25
C CYS A 443 -18.65 22.93 9.11
N ALA A 444 -19.61 23.67 8.52
CA ALA A 444 -20.42 24.64 9.25
C ALA A 444 -21.30 23.97 10.32
N PHE A 445 -21.86 22.80 10.00
CA PHE A 445 -22.59 21.96 10.96
C PHE A 445 -21.70 21.53 12.13
N LEU A 446 -20.53 20.95 11.86
CA LEU A 446 -19.63 20.46 12.90
C LEU A 446 -19.13 21.57 13.84
N VAL A 447 -18.81 22.74 13.28
CA VAL A 447 -18.44 23.94 14.06
C VAL A 447 -19.59 24.41 14.92
N THR A 448 -20.83 24.40 14.39
CA THR A 448 -22.02 24.84 15.13
C THR A 448 -22.38 23.87 16.24
N PHE A 449 -22.31 22.57 15.97
CA PHE A 449 -22.59 21.50 16.93
C PHE A 449 -21.62 21.55 18.12
N ASN A 450 -20.34 21.88 17.89
CA ASN A 450 -19.31 21.91 18.93
C ASN A 450 -19.05 23.28 19.56
N LYS A 451 -19.93 24.28 19.34
CA LYS A 451 -19.80 25.62 19.96
C LYS A 451 -19.65 25.58 21.49
N GLU A 452 -20.20 24.54 22.13
CA GLU A 452 -20.16 24.36 23.59
C GLU A 452 -18.88 23.64 24.08
N HIS A 453 -18.10 23.01 23.20
CA HIS A 453 -17.02 22.10 23.58
C HIS A 453 -15.60 22.58 23.28
N GLY A 454 -15.43 23.70 22.56
CA GLY A 454 -14.11 24.34 22.41
C GLY A 454 -14.03 25.30 21.23
N ARG A 455 -12.89 26.00 21.10
CA ARG A 455 -12.61 26.89 19.97
C ARG A 455 -11.97 26.09 18.84
N TRP A 456 -12.74 25.74 17.83
CA TRP A 456 -12.26 25.06 16.64
C TRP A 456 -11.69 26.08 15.65
N ILE A 457 -10.58 25.72 15.02
CA ILE A 457 -9.93 26.52 13.98
C ILE A 457 -10.30 25.89 12.64
N VAL A 458 -10.61 26.72 11.64
CA VAL A 458 -10.97 26.24 10.30
C VAL A 458 -10.00 26.82 9.28
N TYR A 459 -9.26 25.95 8.62
CA TYR A 459 -8.53 26.28 7.39
C TYR A 459 -9.46 26.05 6.20
N ARG A 460 -9.67 27.10 5.41
CA ARG A 460 -10.32 27.01 4.11
C ARG A 460 -9.31 27.39 3.05
N GLN A 461 -9.28 26.61 1.98
CA GLN A 461 -8.56 27.01 0.80
C GLN A 461 -9.11 28.33 0.24
N THR A 462 -8.19 29.24 -0.11
CA THR A 462 -8.55 30.49 -0.78
C THR A 462 -8.86 30.20 -2.25
N MET A 463 -10.04 30.63 -2.69
CA MET A 463 -10.57 30.38 -4.05
C MET A 463 -10.11 31.44 -5.07
N ASP A 464 -9.32 32.40 -4.61
CA ASP A 464 -8.79 33.54 -5.36
C ASP A 464 -7.63 33.15 -6.30
N SER A 465 -6.96 32.03 -6.03
CA SER A 465 -5.84 31.53 -6.81
C SER A 465 -6.24 30.45 -7.83
N PRO A 466 -5.52 30.35 -8.97
CA PRO A 466 -5.75 29.28 -9.95
C PRO A 466 -5.25 27.90 -9.48
N GLU A 467 -4.48 27.83 -8.38
CA GLU A 467 -3.95 26.57 -7.84
C GLU A 467 -4.95 25.89 -6.88
N CYS A 468 -5.26 24.62 -7.15
CA CYS A 468 -6.15 23.81 -6.31
C CYS A 468 -5.54 23.41 -4.95
N PHE A 469 -4.25 23.63 -4.66
CA PHE A 469 -3.68 23.60 -3.29
C PHE A 469 -2.24 24.11 -3.28
N SER A 470 -1.89 24.94 -2.31
CA SER A 470 -0.52 25.43 -2.10
C SER A 470 0.04 24.94 -0.77
N ALA A 471 1.02 24.04 -0.83
CA ALA A 471 1.70 23.50 0.35
C ALA A 471 2.37 24.61 1.17
N ALA A 472 2.98 25.60 0.52
CA ALA A 472 3.66 26.71 1.18
C ALA A 472 2.67 27.61 1.97
N HIS A 473 1.47 27.85 1.42
CA HIS A 473 0.44 28.60 2.12
C HIS A 473 -0.08 27.83 3.34
N PHE A 474 -0.32 26.52 3.17
CA PHE A 474 -0.77 25.67 4.27
C PHE A 474 0.26 25.58 5.41
N GLN A 475 1.55 25.40 5.09
CA GLN A 475 2.63 25.39 6.08
C GLN A 475 2.72 26.72 6.84
N ARG A 476 2.69 27.86 6.13
CA ARG A 476 2.65 29.19 6.77
C ARG A 476 1.46 29.37 7.70
N TYR A 477 0.30 28.83 7.34
CA TYR A 477 -0.89 28.86 8.20
C TYR A 477 -0.70 28.01 9.46
N LEU A 478 -0.06 26.83 9.37
CA LEU A 478 0.23 26.01 10.55
C LEU A 478 1.18 26.72 11.52
N SER A 479 2.23 27.38 11.01
CA SER A 479 3.12 28.22 11.81
C SER A 479 2.36 29.33 12.54
N SER A 480 1.50 30.08 11.83
CA SER A 480 0.75 31.18 12.44
C SER A 480 -0.25 30.71 13.50
N VAL A 481 -0.86 29.53 13.30
CA VAL A 481 -1.71 28.89 14.31
C VAL A 481 -0.91 28.55 15.56
N LEU A 482 0.29 27.98 15.43
CA LEU A 482 1.13 27.66 16.58
C LEU A 482 1.60 28.92 17.32
N GLU A 483 2.04 29.95 16.60
CA GLU A 483 2.43 31.24 17.18
C GLU A 483 1.28 31.90 17.96
N ALA A 484 0.07 31.90 17.38
CA ALA A 484 -1.13 32.41 18.05
C ALA A 484 -1.43 31.62 19.33
N GLN A 485 -1.19 30.30 19.35
CA GLN A 485 -1.36 29.49 20.55
C GLN A 485 -0.35 29.83 21.65
N GLN A 486 0.94 29.98 21.29
CA GLN A 486 2.00 30.35 22.23
C GLN A 486 1.78 31.74 22.84
N ASN A 487 1.28 32.69 22.05
CA ASN A 487 0.98 34.04 22.54
C ASN A 487 -0.23 34.10 23.49
N HIS A 488 -1.18 33.18 23.35
CA HIS A 488 -2.38 33.11 24.19
C HIS A 488 -2.20 32.29 25.48
N SER A 489 -1.27 31.34 25.55
CA SER A 489 -1.01 30.51 26.74
C SER A 489 -0.44 31.31 27.94
N VAL A 490 0.19 32.46 27.69
CA VAL A 490 0.73 33.35 28.74
C VAL A 490 -0.37 34.09 29.53
N ARG A 491 -1.61 34.20 29.00
CA ARG A 491 -2.68 35.04 29.59
C ARG A 491 -3.86 34.32 30.24
N GLN A 492 -3.99 32.99 30.15
CA GLN A 492 -5.10 32.25 30.77
C GLN A 492 -4.64 30.88 31.30
N SER A 493 -4.31 30.82 32.58
CA SER A 493 -3.72 29.63 33.22
C SER A 493 -4.68 28.76 34.05
N THR A 494 -6.00 28.80 33.85
CA THR A 494 -6.88 28.04 34.78
C THR A 494 -8.12 27.35 34.21
N TYR A 495 -8.50 27.50 32.92
CA TYR A 495 -9.77 26.91 32.42
C TYR A 495 -9.79 26.27 31.02
N ALA A 496 -8.66 26.10 30.32
CA ALA A 496 -8.70 25.59 28.94
C ALA A 496 -7.59 24.57 28.61
N ARG A 497 -7.59 23.42 29.30
CA ARG A 497 -6.88 22.20 28.86
C ARG A 497 -7.75 21.35 27.91
N LYS A 498 -8.49 21.99 27.01
CA LYS A 498 -9.29 21.29 26.00
C LYS A 498 -8.48 21.19 24.71
N ASN A 499 -8.31 19.98 24.19
CA ASN A 499 -7.62 19.70 22.92
C ASN A 499 -8.16 20.62 21.82
N LYS A 500 -7.30 21.48 21.28
CA LYS A 500 -7.65 22.35 20.15
C LYS A 500 -7.72 21.48 18.90
N ARG A 501 -8.74 21.72 18.06
CA ARG A 501 -8.96 20.98 16.82
C ARG A 501 -8.91 21.93 15.62
N LEU A 502 -8.20 21.49 14.58
CA LEU A 502 -8.11 22.17 13.30
C LEU A 502 -8.91 21.39 12.25
N LEU A 503 -9.92 22.02 11.66
CA LEU A 503 -10.62 21.50 10.50
C LEU A 503 -9.96 22.04 9.23
N VAL A 504 -9.55 21.14 8.33
CA VAL A 504 -8.97 21.48 7.03
C VAL A 504 -9.98 21.12 5.96
N VAL A 505 -10.60 22.13 5.34
CA VAL A 505 -11.60 21.93 4.29
C VAL A 505 -10.94 22.15 2.93
N LEU A 506 -10.89 21.09 2.14
CA LEU A 506 -10.36 21.06 0.79
C LEU A 506 -11.51 20.81 -0.18
N GLN A 507 -11.61 21.63 -1.23
CA GLN A 507 -12.60 21.46 -2.28
C GLN A 507 -11.89 21.57 -3.62
N GLY A 508 -12.06 20.56 -4.48
CA GLY A 508 -11.37 20.55 -5.75
C GLY A 508 -10.87 19.18 -6.16
N TYR A 509 -9.96 19.18 -7.12
CA TYR A 509 -9.28 18.01 -7.66
C TYR A 509 -7.92 17.77 -6.97
N THR A 510 -7.82 18.12 -5.70
CA THR A 510 -6.61 17.99 -4.89
C THR A 510 -6.53 16.61 -4.27
N ASP A 511 -5.35 16.01 -4.28
CA ASP A 511 -5.10 14.75 -3.59
C ASP A 511 -4.82 15.01 -2.11
N VAL A 512 -5.38 14.18 -1.23
CA VAL A 512 -5.16 14.29 0.22
C VAL A 512 -3.69 14.07 0.56
N ILE A 513 -2.98 13.26 -0.24
CA ILE A 513 -1.56 12.97 0.02
C ILE A 513 -0.69 14.23 -0.02
N ASP A 514 -1.02 15.22 -0.86
CA ASP A 514 -0.28 16.48 -0.94
C ASP A 514 -0.37 17.28 0.38
N VAL A 515 -1.53 17.22 1.05
CA VAL A 515 -1.74 17.88 2.35
C VAL A 515 -1.04 17.13 3.47
N VAL A 516 -1.08 15.80 3.45
CA VAL A 516 -0.34 14.95 4.39
C VAL A 516 1.16 15.20 4.24
N GLN A 517 1.68 15.21 3.01
CA GLN A 517 3.08 15.50 2.71
C GLN A 517 3.47 16.90 3.18
N ALA A 518 2.65 17.92 2.90
CA ALA A 518 2.91 19.29 3.34
C ALA A 518 3.04 19.43 4.86
N LEU A 519 2.26 18.66 5.64
CA LEU A 519 2.41 18.59 7.09
C LEU A 519 3.71 17.87 7.49
N GLN A 520 4.02 16.74 6.86
CA GLN A 520 5.18 15.92 7.21
C GLN A 520 6.53 16.57 6.85
N THR A 521 6.56 17.39 5.79
CA THR A 521 7.75 18.11 5.31
C THR A 521 7.80 19.57 5.74
N HIS A 522 7.07 19.93 6.80
CA HIS A 522 7.11 21.27 7.36
C HIS A 522 8.57 21.68 7.69
N PRO A 523 9.02 22.90 7.30
CA PRO A 523 10.41 23.32 7.50
C PRO A 523 10.80 23.44 8.98
N ASP A 524 9.83 23.77 9.84
CA ASP A 524 9.99 23.81 11.30
C ASP A 524 9.55 22.47 11.95
N PRO A 525 10.46 21.73 12.64
CA PRO A 525 10.13 20.48 13.30
C PRO A 525 9.24 20.64 14.55
N ASP A 526 9.25 21.80 15.20
CA ASP A 526 8.41 22.05 16.37
C ASP A 526 6.94 22.18 15.95
N VAL A 527 6.70 22.84 14.81
CA VAL A 527 5.38 22.87 14.17
C VAL A 527 4.94 21.45 13.81
N LYS A 528 5.78 20.68 13.11
CA LYS A 528 5.45 19.28 12.74
C LYS A 528 5.04 18.43 13.95
N SER A 529 5.78 18.53 15.06
CA SER A 529 5.53 17.72 16.25
C SER A 529 4.27 18.15 17.04
N SER A 530 3.82 19.39 16.86
CA SER A 530 2.65 19.97 17.53
C SER A 530 1.30 19.58 16.90
N PHE A 531 1.29 19.08 15.67
CA PHE A 531 0.08 18.70 14.94
C PHE A 531 0.01 17.20 14.67
N ILE A 532 -1.18 16.62 14.75
CA ILE A 532 -1.45 15.21 14.41
C ILE A 532 -2.70 15.11 13.54
N ILE A 533 -2.71 14.25 12.52
CA ILE A 533 -3.91 13.99 11.72
C ILE A 533 -4.73 12.91 12.42
N GLY A 534 -5.96 13.23 12.79
CA GLY A 534 -6.87 12.29 13.44
C GLY A 534 -7.64 11.43 12.45
N ALA A 535 -8.34 12.09 11.52
CA ALA A 535 -9.18 11.44 10.52
C ALA A 535 -9.25 12.26 9.22
N VAL A 536 -9.39 11.54 8.10
CA VAL A 536 -9.63 12.11 6.77
C VAL A 536 -11.01 11.66 6.31
N ASN A 537 -11.83 12.63 5.94
CA ASN A 537 -13.21 12.42 5.54
C ASN A 537 -13.42 12.95 4.12
N THR A 538 -14.08 12.15 3.28
CA THR A 538 -14.37 12.55 1.89
C THR A 538 -15.87 12.69 1.70
N CYS A 539 -16.32 13.89 1.34
CA CYS A 539 -17.69 14.16 0.99
C CYS A 539 -17.96 13.76 -0.47
N VAL A 540 -19.02 12.99 -0.67
CA VAL A 540 -19.40 12.41 -1.96
C VAL A 540 -20.86 12.71 -2.24
N GLU A 541 -21.09 13.43 -3.33
CA GLU A 541 -22.41 13.66 -3.90
C GLU A 541 -22.56 12.74 -5.14
N PRO A 542 -23.31 11.63 -5.06
CA PRO A 542 -23.35 10.58 -6.08
C PRO A 542 -23.65 11.08 -7.51
N LEU A 543 -24.49 12.10 -7.65
CA LEU A 543 -24.86 12.70 -8.94
C LEU A 543 -23.77 13.61 -9.52
N SER A 544 -22.76 13.95 -8.73
CA SER A 544 -21.67 14.86 -9.09
C SER A 544 -20.32 14.14 -9.27
N CYS A 545 -20.30 12.80 -9.21
CA CYS A 545 -19.07 12.01 -9.36
C CYS A 545 -18.76 11.64 -10.81
N TYR A 546 -19.73 11.74 -11.71
CA TYR A 546 -19.61 11.31 -13.10
C TYR A 546 -19.61 12.50 -14.08
N ILE A 547 -18.74 12.42 -15.09
CA ILE A 547 -18.70 13.32 -16.25
C ILE A 547 -19.76 12.89 -17.28
N GLU A 548 -19.53 11.74 -17.93
CA GLU A 548 -20.40 11.16 -18.97
C GLU A 548 -20.14 9.65 -19.07
N HIS A 549 -21.13 8.85 -19.48
CA HIS A 549 -20.97 7.39 -19.75
C HIS A 549 -20.22 6.59 -18.67
N ARG A 550 -20.40 6.93 -17.39
CA ARG A 550 -19.72 6.34 -16.21
C ARG A 550 -18.23 6.68 -16.05
N LEU A 551 -17.70 7.62 -16.83
CA LEU A 551 -16.39 8.23 -16.56
C LEU A 551 -16.49 9.08 -15.29
N LEU A 552 -15.62 8.81 -14.34
CA LEU A 552 -15.53 9.59 -13.11
C LEU A 552 -14.81 10.91 -13.35
N PHE A 553 -15.16 11.89 -12.53
CA PHE A 553 -14.34 13.08 -12.37
C PHE A 553 -12.92 12.70 -11.89
N PRO A 554 -11.88 13.43 -12.34
CA PRO A 554 -10.51 13.17 -11.93
C PRO A 554 -10.35 13.14 -10.41
N LYS A 555 -9.36 12.41 -9.90
CA LYS A 555 -9.01 12.36 -8.47
C LYS A 555 -10.08 11.85 -7.51
N PHE A 556 -11.26 11.47 -8.01
CA PHE A 556 -12.35 10.97 -7.16
C PHE A 556 -11.97 9.72 -6.37
N LEU A 557 -11.39 8.72 -7.03
CA LEU A 557 -10.96 7.48 -6.37
C LEU A 557 -9.74 7.69 -5.49
N ASP A 558 -8.84 8.59 -5.89
CA ASP A 558 -7.68 8.99 -5.08
C ASP A 558 -8.14 9.63 -3.76
N GLN A 559 -9.18 10.48 -3.81
CA GLN A 559 -9.86 11.03 -2.64
C GLN A 559 -10.69 10.01 -1.85
N CYS A 560 -10.78 8.75 -2.29
CA CYS A 560 -11.46 7.66 -1.57
C CYS A 560 -10.51 6.50 -1.22
N SER A 561 -9.21 6.66 -1.45
CA SER A 561 -8.20 5.62 -1.43
C SER A 561 -7.88 5.05 -0.04
N GLN A 562 -7.44 3.78 -0.02
CA GLN A 562 -6.99 3.11 1.20
C GLN A 562 -5.71 3.75 1.77
N GLY A 563 -5.64 3.85 3.10
CA GLY A 563 -4.49 4.39 3.82
C GLY A 563 -4.57 5.90 4.08
N LEU A 564 -5.23 6.65 3.21
CA LEU A 564 -5.48 8.08 3.40
C LEU A 564 -6.83 8.34 4.04
N VAL A 565 -7.89 7.81 3.44
CA VAL A 565 -9.28 8.18 3.77
C VAL A 565 -9.85 7.22 4.80
N SER A 566 -10.31 7.77 5.91
CA SER A 566 -10.96 7.01 7.00
C SER A 566 -12.42 6.74 6.69
N ASN A 567 -13.15 7.79 6.30
CA ASN A 567 -14.60 7.73 6.12
C ASN A 567 -15.04 8.42 4.82
N VAL A 568 -16.05 7.87 4.19
CA VAL A 568 -16.74 8.48 3.04
C VAL A 568 -18.14 8.90 3.47
N ILE A 569 -18.45 10.16 3.26
CA ILE A 569 -19.69 10.81 3.70
C ILE A 569 -20.55 11.11 2.48
N PHE A 570 -21.72 10.47 2.38
CA PHE A 570 -22.69 10.75 1.33
C PHE A 570 -23.56 11.94 1.70
N THR A 571 -23.54 12.99 0.88
CA THR A 571 -24.26 14.26 1.14
C THR A 571 -25.62 14.39 0.43
N SER A 572 -26.01 13.38 -0.36
CA SER A 572 -27.28 13.27 -1.10
C SER A 572 -28.52 13.16 -0.20
N HIS A 573 -29.69 13.43 -0.79
CA HIS A 573 -30.99 13.33 -0.11
C HIS A 573 -31.46 11.88 0.16
N ALA A 574 -32.25 11.66 1.21
CA ALA A 574 -32.81 10.36 1.62
C ALA A 574 -33.43 9.53 0.48
N THR A 575 -34.12 10.19 -0.46
CA THR A 575 -34.80 9.55 -1.59
C THR A 575 -33.84 8.91 -2.60
N GLU A 576 -32.57 9.32 -2.61
CA GLU A 576 -31.54 8.83 -3.54
C GLU A 576 -30.79 7.60 -3.00
N GLN A 577 -31.06 7.17 -1.75
CA GLN A 577 -30.40 6.02 -1.12
C GLN A 577 -30.67 4.67 -1.82
N LYS A 578 -31.79 4.55 -2.55
CA LYS A 578 -32.13 3.37 -3.34
C LYS A 578 -31.68 3.47 -4.81
N HIS A 579 -30.97 4.53 -5.17
CA HIS A 579 -30.56 4.75 -6.56
C HIS A 579 -29.47 3.74 -6.95
N PRO A 580 -29.59 3.02 -8.09
CA PRO A 580 -28.60 2.03 -8.54
C PRO A 580 -27.17 2.60 -8.66
N LEU A 581 -27.05 3.89 -8.98
CA LEU A 581 -25.75 4.58 -9.04
C LEU A 581 -25.03 4.64 -7.69
N LEU A 582 -25.76 4.78 -6.58
CA LEU A 582 -25.14 4.82 -5.24
C LEU A 582 -24.53 3.46 -4.90
N MET A 583 -25.26 2.36 -5.17
CA MET A 583 -24.76 0.99 -4.94
C MET A 583 -23.52 0.71 -5.79
N GLN A 584 -23.53 1.13 -7.06
CA GLN A 584 -22.37 1.01 -7.94
C GLN A 584 -21.18 1.82 -7.41
N LEU A 585 -21.42 3.04 -6.95
CA LEU A 585 -20.39 3.93 -6.42
C LEU A 585 -19.79 3.37 -5.12
N GLN A 586 -20.61 2.86 -4.21
CA GLN A 586 -20.17 2.18 -2.99
C GLN A 586 -19.30 0.96 -3.32
N SER A 587 -19.69 0.14 -4.31
CA SER A 587 -18.88 -0.99 -4.75
C SER A 587 -17.53 -0.55 -5.32
N LEU A 588 -17.50 0.54 -6.08
CA LEU A 588 -16.27 1.07 -6.67
C LEU A 588 -15.35 1.64 -5.59
N ILE A 589 -15.90 2.38 -4.63
CA ILE A 589 -15.15 2.91 -3.48
C ILE A 589 -14.61 1.76 -2.64
N ARG A 590 -15.39 0.69 -2.40
CA ARG A 590 -14.91 -0.51 -1.67
C ARG A 590 -13.77 -1.23 -2.39
N ALA A 591 -13.71 -1.16 -3.72
CA ALA A 591 -12.58 -1.70 -4.47
C ALA A 591 -11.31 -0.85 -4.27
N ALA A 592 -11.44 0.47 -4.12
CA ALA A 592 -10.31 1.38 -3.85
C ALA A 592 -9.90 1.41 -2.36
N ASN A 593 -10.86 1.19 -1.45
CA ASN A 593 -10.67 1.16 -0.01
C ASN A 593 -11.62 0.15 0.65
N PRO A 594 -11.14 -1.09 0.88
CA PRO A 594 -11.96 -2.15 1.46
C PRO A 594 -12.45 -1.88 2.89
N ALA A 595 -11.68 -1.09 3.66
CA ALA A 595 -11.91 -0.82 5.07
C ALA A 595 -12.70 0.47 5.34
N VAL A 596 -13.18 1.16 4.30
CA VAL A 596 -13.86 2.45 4.44
C VAL A 596 -15.21 2.33 5.16
N SER A 597 -15.48 3.30 6.04
CA SER A 597 -16.79 3.48 6.67
C SER A 597 -17.64 4.44 5.83
N PHE A 598 -18.88 4.03 5.55
CA PHE A 598 -19.85 4.87 4.85
C PHE A 598 -20.75 5.58 5.86
N ILE A 599 -20.77 6.90 5.79
CA ILE A 599 -21.58 7.77 6.65
C ILE A 599 -22.58 8.51 5.77
N LEU A 600 -23.79 8.71 6.27
CA LEU A 600 -24.82 9.50 5.60
C LEU A 600 -24.95 10.85 6.29
N ALA A 601 -24.82 11.94 5.52
CA ALA A 601 -24.96 13.30 6.01
C ALA A 601 -25.78 14.15 5.04
N GLU A 602 -27.11 14.02 5.07
CA GLU A 602 -27.98 14.70 4.11
C GLU A 602 -27.82 16.22 4.21
N ASN A 603 -27.52 16.87 3.08
CA ASN A 603 -27.20 18.30 3.02
C ASN A 603 -26.06 18.73 3.96
N GLY A 604 -25.14 17.82 4.30
CA GLY A 604 -24.06 18.09 5.25
C GLY A 604 -24.46 17.99 6.72
N VAL A 605 -25.67 17.53 7.05
CA VAL A 605 -26.14 17.36 8.43
C VAL A 605 -26.03 15.90 8.85
N VAL A 606 -25.27 15.63 9.92
CA VAL A 606 -25.11 14.29 10.49
C VAL A 606 -26.11 14.11 11.63
N THR A 607 -26.86 13.01 11.63
CA THR A 607 -27.93 12.76 12.61
C THR A 607 -27.53 11.81 13.74
N ARG A 608 -26.57 10.91 13.51
CA ARG A 608 -26.09 9.93 14.50
C ARG A 608 -24.81 10.40 15.19
N ASN A 609 -24.78 10.32 16.51
CA ASN A 609 -23.60 10.69 17.29
C ASN A 609 -22.38 9.79 17.02
N GLU A 610 -22.59 8.48 16.82
CA GLU A 610 -21.54 7.53 16.44
C GLU A 610 -20.82 7.94 15.14
N ASP A 611 -21.58 8.45 14.17
CA ASP A 611 -21.03 8.92 12.90
C ASP A 611 -20.20 10.20 13.08
N ILE A 612 -20.60 11.08 14.03
CA ILE A 612 -19.82 12.27 14.40
C ILE A 612 -18.50 11.87 15.07
N GLU A 613 -18.51 10.88 15.96
CA GLU A 613 -17.30 10.35 16.60
C GLU A 613 -16.33 9.74 15.58
N LEU A 614 -16.84 9.04 14.57
CA LEU A 614 -16.03 8.51 13.47
C LEU A 614 -15.37 9.62 12.65
N ILE A 615 -16.13 10.68 12.32
CA ILE A 615 -15.62 11.84 11.56
C ILE A 615 -14.53 12.58 12.35
N LEU A 616 -14.69 12.67 13.67
CA LEU A 616 -13.80 13.39 14.58
C LEU A 616 -12.79 12.49 15.29
N SER A 617 -12.61 11.25 14.84
CA SER A 617 -11.66 10.31 15.45
C SER A 617 -10.26 10.91 15.53
N GLU A 618 -9.56 10.69 16.65
CA GLU A 618 -8.20 11.20 16.89
C GLU A 618 -7.11 10.23 16.45
N GLY A 619 -7.46 8.95 16.21
CA GLY A 619 -6.49 7.90 15.91
C GLY A 619 -6.75 7.11 14.62
N SER A 620 -7.83 7.40 13.89
CA SER A 620 -8.22 6.62 12.69
C SER A 620 -7.12 6.63 11.62
N PHE A 621 -6.50 7.79 11.38
CA PHE A 621 -5.40 7.93 10.42
C PHE A 621 -4.11 7.23 10.88
N SER A 622 -3.87 7.12 12.18
CA SER A 622 -2.69 6.47 12.77
C SER A 622 -2.87 4.96 12.95
N ASN A 623 -4.02 4.39 12.57
CA ASN A 623 -4.27 2.95 12.65
C ASN A 623 -3.16 2.15 11.93
N PRO A 624 -2.61 1.09 12.56
CA PRO A 624 -1.58 0.24 11.97
C PRO A 624 -1.87 -0.23 10.53
N GLN A 625 -3.11 -0.62 10.23
CA GLN A 625 -3.51 -1.08 8.90
C GLN A 625 -3.51 0.07 7.87
N MET A 626 -3.98 1.26 8.27
CA MET A 626 -3.97 2.47 7.44
C MET A 626 -2.53 2.91 7.16
N MET A 627 -1.67 2.89 8.18
CA MET A 627 -0.24 3.21 8.05
C MET A 627 0.45 2.24 7.08
N ARG A 628 0.18 0.93 7.21
CA ARG A 628 0.71 -0.08 6.29
C ARG A 628 0.27 0.20 4.86
N ALA A 629 -1.02 0.41 4.64
CA ALA A 629 -1.55 0.71 3.31
C ALA A 629 -0.90 1.97 2.71
N ARG A 630 -0.68 3.03 3.51
CA ARG A 630 0.00 4.24 3.02
C ARG A 630 1.39 3.99 2.48
N TYR A 631 2.22 3.24 3.18
CA TYR A 631 3.58 2.94 2.71
C TYR A 631 3.59 2.10 1.44
N LEU A 632 2.60 1.21 1.26
CA LEU A 632 2.49 0.35 0.08
C LEU A 632 1.89 1.08 -1.13
N MET A 633 0.97 2.02 -0.92
CA MET A 633 0.29 2.75 -2.00
C MET A 633 1.01 4.05 -2.39
N TYR A 634 1.68 4.71 -1.43
CA TYR A 634 2.28 6.03 -1.58
C TYR A 634 3.77 6.03 -1.19
N PRO A 635 4.64 5.27 -1.88
CA PRO A 635 6.04 5.19 -1.50
C PRO A 635 6.72 6.57 -1.44
N GLY A 636 7.48 6.82 -0.37
CA GLY A 636 8.15 8.12 -0.15
C GLY A 636 7.26 9.24 0.40
N TRP A 637 5.98 8.98 0.71
CA TRP A 637 5.06 10.00 1.26
C TRP A 637 5.59 10.69 2.53
N TYR A 638 6.27 9.95 3.40
CA TYR A 638 6.74 10.50 4.68
C TYR A 638 7.83 11.59 4.50
N GLU A 639 8.58 11.54 3.40
CA GLU A 639 9.60 12.54 3.03
C GLU A 639 9.10 13.54 1.99
N GLY A 640 7.83 13.47 1.61
CA GLY A 640 7.27 14.36 0.59
C GLY A 640 7.72 14.06 -0.84
N LYS A 641 8.21 12.86 -1.13
CA LYS A 641 8.71 12.47 -2.46
C LYS A 641 7.65 11.89 -3.39
N TYR A 642 6.51 11.48 -2.84
CA TYR A 642 5.43 10.95 -3.66
C TYR A 642 4.79 12.08 -4.47
N GLY A 643 4.57 11.85 -5.77
CA GLY A 643 3.89 12.80 -6.65
C GLY A 643 2.48 12.31 -6.94
N ALA A 644 1.46 13.07 -6.59
CA ALA A 644 0.06 12.70 -6.82
C ALA A 644 -0.28 12.45 -8.30
N GLY A 645 0.56 12.86 -9.26
CA GLY A 645 0.31 12.68 -10.69
C GLY A 645 -0.73 13.66 -11.24
N SER A 646 -0.75 13.87 -12.56
CA SER A 646 -1.59 14.88 -13.20
C SER A 646 -3.09 14.53 -13.18
N VAL A 647 -3.93 15.56 -13.29
CA VAL A 647 -5.39 15.45 -13.38
C VAL A 647 -5.76 15.14 -14.83
N PHE A 648 -6.49 14.05 -15.07
CA PHE A 648 -6.97 13.67 -16.41
C PHE A 648 -8.49 13.37 -16.42
N PRO A 649 -9.29 14.01 -17.30
CA PRO A 649 -8.90 15.09 -18.21
C PRO A 649 -8.43 16.35 -17.45
N PRO A 650 -7.55 17.19 -18.04
CA PRO A 650 -7.04 18.38 -17.37
C PRO A 650 -8.18 19.34 -17.04
N MET A 651 -8.36 19.58 -15.74
CA MET A 651 -9.33 20.54 -15.22
C MET A 651 -8.64 21.90 -15.08
N VAL A 652 -9.01 22.84 -15.95
CA VAL A 652 -8.54 24.22 -15.91
C VAL A 652 -9.44 25.01 -14.97
N GLN A 653 -8.82 25.78 -14.08
CA GLN A 653 -9.48 26.72 -13.19
C GLN A 653 -9.18 28.15 -13.67
N ILE A 654 -10.22 28.90 -14.04
CA ILE A 654 -10.09 30.30 -14.45
C ILE A 654 -10.84 31.17 -13.44
N CYS A 655 -10.09 32.03 -12.74
CA CYS A 655 -10.63 33.01 -11.81
C CYS A 655 -10.78 34.35 -12.53
N VAL A 656 -11.99 34.90 -12.52
CA VAL A 656 -12.32 36.18 -13.17
C VAL A 656 -12.82 37.16 -12.12
N TRP A 657 -12.14 38.31 -12.03
CA TRP A 657 -12.46 39.40 -11.11
C TRP A 657 -13.26 40.49 -11.81
N PHE A 658 -14.25 41.05 -11.13
CA PHE A 658 -15.09 42.13 -11.64
C PHE A 658 -15.73 42.96 -10.51
N ASN A 659 -16.07 44.21 -10.80
CA ASN A 659 -16.50 45.17 -9.78
C ASN A 659 -17.97 45.61 -9.89
N ARG A 660 -18.68 45.13 -10.91
CA ARG A 660 -20.07 45.54 -11.21
C ARG A 660 -21.07 44.41 -10.93
N PRO A 661 -22.30 44.73 -10.51
CA PRO A 661 -23.30 43.72 -10.21
C PRO A 661 -23.86 43.04 -11.47
N LEU A 662 -24.19 41.75 -11.35
CA LEU A 662 -24.80 40.94 -12.41
C LEU A 662 -26.34 40.97 -12.35
N GLU A 663 -27.03 40.64 -13.45
CA GLU A 663 -28.48 40.44 -13.44
C GLU A 663 -28.83 39.01 -13.01
N LYS A 664 -29.46 38.87 -11.84
CA LYS A 664 -29.74 37.56 -11.23
C LYS A 664 -30.54 36.61 -12.13
N THR A 665 -31.59 37.10 -12.77
CA THR A 665 -32.45 36.30 -13.65
C THR A 665 -31.69 35.78 -14.88
N ARG A 666 -30.85 36.62 -15.50
CA ARG A 666 -29.99 36.23 -16.63
C ARG A 666 -28.94 35.22 -16.21
N PHE A 667 -28.25 35.48 -15.11
CA PHE A 667 -27.21 34.60 -14.56
C PHE A 667 -27.77 33.20 -14.27
N VAL A 668 -28.88 33.11 -13.53
CA VAL A 668 -29.53 31.81 -13.22
C VAL A 668 -29.95 31.07 -14.48
N THR A 669 -30.50 31.78 -15.47
CA THR A 669 -30.94 31.17 -16.74
C THR A 669 -29.73 30.63 -17.52
N LYS A 670 -28.64 31.40 -17.58
CA LYS A 670 -27.41 30.99 -18.27
C LYS A 670 -26.74 29.80 -17.59
N CYS A 671 -26.63 29.79 -16.25
CA CYS A 671 -26.08 28.64 -15.51
C CYS A 671 -26.86 27.35 -15.82
N LYS A 672 -28.19 27.40 -15.77
CA LYS A 672 -29.04 26.23 -16.07
C LYS A 672 -28.93 25.75 -17.52
N ALA A 673 -28.59 26.64 -18.46
CA ALA A 673 -28.40 26.30 -19.87
C ALA A 673 -27.06 25.59 -20.16
N ILE A 674 -26.07 25.68 -19.26
CA ILE A 674 -24.74 25.07 -19.48
C ILE A 674 -24.85 23.55 -19.64
N LYS A 675 -25.77 22.90 -18.90
CA LYS A 675 -25.93 21.44 -18.94
C LYS A 675 -26.23 20.92 -20.35
N SER A 676 -27.03 21.64 -21.13
CA SER A 676 -27.34 21.25 -22.52
C SER A 676 -26.23 21.59 -23.53
N LEU A 677 -25.23 22.38 -23.12
CA LEU A 677 -24.09 22.79 -23.95
C LEU A 677 -22.86 21.87 -23.78
N LEU A 678 -22.93 20.90 -22.87
CA LEU A 678 -21.84 19.95 -22.63
C LEU A 678 -21.59 19.11 -23.88
N LYS A 679 -20.35 19.13 -24.35
CA LYS A 679 -19.88 18.34 -25.49
C LYS A 679 -19.31 17.00 -25.00
N PRO A 680 -19.48 15.90 -25.76
CA PRO A 680 -18.85 14.63 -25.42
C PRO A 680 -17.31 14.71 -25.56
N SER A 681 -16.62 13.63 -25.19
CA SER A 681 -15.15 13.51 -25.30
C SER A 681 -14.62 14.09 -26.63
N PRO A 682 -13.66 15.04 -26.62
CA PRO A 682 -12.69 15.34 -25.55
C PRO A 682 -13.11 16.40 -24.52
N PHE A 683 -14.42 16.70 -24.40
CA PHE A 683 -14.97 17.62 -23.39
C PHE A 683 -14.50 19.08 -23.50
N SER A 684 -13.91 19.48 -24.63
CA SER A 684 -13.29 20.80 -24.81
C SER A 684 -14.32 21.94 -24.74
N GLY A 685 -14.08 22.89 -23.83
CA GLY A 685 -14.94 24.04 -23.57
C GLY A 685 -16.09 23.75 -22.60
N ASN A 686 -16.12 22.58 -21.95
CA ASN A 686 -17.15 22.24 -20.98
C ASN A 686 -16.87 22.89 -19.61
N ILE A 687 -17.89 23.55 -19.05
CA ILE A 687 -17.85 24.11 -17.70
C ILE A 687 -18.63 23.18 -16.76
N TYR A 688 -17.95 22.59 -15.77
CA TYR A 688 -18.57 21.66 -14.81
C TYR A 688 -18.96 22.35 -13.51
N HIS A 689 -18.15 23.30 -13.04
CA HIS A 689 -18.39 24.00 -11.79
C HIS A 689 -18.15 25.49 -11.90
N ILE A 690 -19.01 26.27 -11.24
CA ILE A 690 -18.85 27.72 -11.07
C ILE A 690 -18.97 28.03 -9.59
N MET A 691 -17.96 28.69 -9.02
CA MET A 691 -17.91 29.03 -7.60
C MET A 691 -17.41 30.45 -7.42
N GLY A 692 -17.86 31.19 -6.41
CA GLY A 692 -17.31 32.51 -6.12
C GLY A 692 -18.27 33.43 -5.40
N LYS A 693 -17.97 34.73 -5.42
CA LYS A 693 -18.75 35.77 -4.73
C LYS A 693 -19.18 36.83 -5.73
N VAL A 694 -20.49 37.07 -5.80
CA VAL A 694 -21.05 38.05 -6.74
C VAL A 694 -22.02 38.99 -6.03
N LYS A 695 -22.13 40.19 -6.57
CA LYS A 695 -23.20 41.13 -6.24
C LYS A 695 -24.23 41.10 -7.36
N PHE A 696 -25.52 41.08 -7.01
CA PHE A 696 -26.60 41.15 -8.00
C PHE A 696 -27.26 42.52 -7.98
N SER A 697 -27.86 42.93 -9.10
CA SER A 697 -28.55 44.22 -9.21
C SER A 697 -29.77 44.36 -8.30
N ASP A 698 -30.33 43.25 -7.80
CA ASP A 698 -31.46 43.20 -6.88
C ASP A 698 -31.07 43.13 -5.40
N SER A 699 -29.78 43.07 -5.06
CA SER A 699 -29.30 42.91 -3.68
C SER A 699 -27.94 43.59 -3.44
N ASP A 700 -27.87 44.38 -2.36
CA ASP A 700 -26.60 45.00 -1.97
C ASP A 700 -25.61 44.07 -1.27
N LYS A 701 -26.05 42.89 -0.84
CA LYS A 701 -25.21 41.88 -0.16
C LYS A 701 -24.43 41.04 -1.17
N LEU A 702 -23.20 40.67 -0.82
CA LEU A 702 -22.46 39.62 -1.55
C LEU A 702 -23.16 38.28 -1.37
N ILE A 703 -23.31 37.59 -2.48
CA ILE A 703 -23.88 36.26 -2.55
C ILE A 703 -22.78 35.30 -2.99
N GLU A 704 -22.59 34.25 -2.19
CA GLU A 704 -21.78 33.10 -2.56
C GLU A 704 -22.56 32.25 -3.56
N VAL A 705 -21.93 32.00 -4.71
CA VAL A 705 -22.49 31.23 -5.80
C VAL A 705 -21.77 29.89 -5.84
N CYS A 706 -22.54 28.81 -5.90
CA CYS A 706 -22.03 27.47 -6.21
C CYS A 706 -22.96 26.82 -7.23
N HIS A 707 -22.47 26.59 -8.44
CA HIS A 707 -23.18 25.89 -9.50
C HIS A 707 -22.46 24.60 -9.86
N ASN A 708 -23.21 23.50 -9.90
CA ASN A 708 -22.74 22.23 -10.43
C ASN A 708 -23.57 21.86 -11.67
N THR A 709 -22.91 21.85 -12.83
CA THR A 709 -23.56 21.64 -14.13
C THR A 709 -24.11 20.21 -14.26
N SER A 710 -23.42 19.19 -13.73
CA SER A 710 -23.83 17.78 -13.87
C SER A 710 -25.16 17.52 -13.15
N SER A 711 -25.28 17.97 -11.90
CA SER A 711 -26.52 17.86 -11.12
C SER A 711 -27.54 18.97 -11.44
N ASN A 712 -27.15 20.00 -12.21
CA ASN A 712 -27.93 21.22 -12.46
C ASN A 712 -28.37 21.93 -11.16
N SER A 713 -27.54 21.82 -10.12
CA SER A 713 -27.80 22.40 -8.81
C SER A 713 -27.12 23.76 -8.70
N LEU A 714 -27.90 24.80 -8.42
CA LEU A 714 -27.42 26.17 -8.20
C LEU A 714 -27.77 26.60 -6.78
N SER A 715 -26.75 26.89 -5.98
CA SER A 715 -26.87 27.47 -4.64
C SER A 715 -26.45 28.94 -4.67
N LEU A 716 -27.27 29.78 -4.06
CA LEU A 716 -27.08 31.23 -3.93
C LEU A 716 -27.30 31.60 -2.46
N VAL A 717 -26.22 31.72 -1.69
CA VAL A 717 -26.27 31.95 -0.24
C VAL A 717 -25.65 33.30 0.08
N PRO A 718 -26.33 34.18 0.85
CA PRO A 718 -25.71 35.43 1.30
C PRO A 718 -24.48 35.14 2.17
N VAL A 719 -23.35 35.80 1.89
CA VAL A 719 -22.12 35.61 2.66
C VAL A 719 -22.35 36.05 4.12
N GLN A 720 -22.10 35.17 5.07
CA GLN A 720 -22.11 35.51 6.50
C GLN A 720 -20.75 36.08 6.91
N GLU A 721 -20.70 37.32 7.41
CA GLU A 721 -19.51 37.89 8.04
C GLU A 721 -19.21 37.15 9.35
N GLY A 722 -18.28 36.19 9.29
CA GLY A 722 -17.71 35.55 10.48
C GLY A 722 -16.62 36.42 11.12
N PRO A 723 -16.26 36.17 12.39
CA PRO A 723 -15.19 36.92 13.06
C PRO A 723 -13.86 36.66 12.35
N THR A 724 -13.30 37.70 11.74
CA THR A 724 -11.98 37.72 11.12
C THR A 724 -10.89 37.40 12.15
N PRO A 725 -9.76 36.76 11.76
CA PRO A 725 -8.57 36.70 12.60
C PRO A 725 -8.08 38.12 12.93
N PRO A 726 -7.38 38.34 14.06
CA PRO A 726 -6.76 39.63 14.33
C PRO A 726 -5.67 39.87 13.30
N ASP A 727 -5.85 40.89 12.47
CA ASP A 727 -4.84 41.35 11.51
C ASP A 727 -3.52 41.65 12.21
N ALA A 728 -2.43 41.18 11.60
CA ALA A 728 -1.09 41.59 11.96
C ALA A 728 -0.98 43.11 11.80
N ARG A 729 -0.48 43.76 12.84
CA ARG A 729 -0.39 45.20 12.99
C ARG A 729 0.30 45.87 11.79
N ASN A 730 -0.33 46.95 11.34
CA ASN A 730 0.24 48.13 10.70
C ASN A 730 1.09 47.90 9.45
N ASP A 731 0.45 47.99 8.29
CA ASP A 731 0.98 48.85 7.24
C ASP A 731 -0.12 49.82 6.76
N SER A 732 0.11 51.09 7.07
CA SER A 732 -0.64 52.21 6.53
C SER A 732 -0.38 52.33 5.03
N ARG A 733 -1.38 51.99 4.21
CA ARG A 733 -1.60 52.58 2.88
C ARG A 733 -3.04 52.35 2.45
N ASP A 734 -3.65 53.41 1.95
CA ASP A 734 -5.04 53.55 1.53
C ASP A 734 -5.54 52.38 0.65
N CYS A 735 -6.38 51.53 1.21
CA CYS A 735 -7.39 50.76 0.48
C CYS A 735 -8.49 50.40 1.48
N SER A 736 -9.55 51.22 1.51
CA SER A 736 -10.84 50.70 1.94
C SER A 736 -11.11 49.43 1.13
N SER A 737 -11.38 48.33 1.80
CA SER A 737 -11.67 47.03 1.22
C SER A 737 -12.82 47.15 0.22
N GLN A 738 -12.48 47.41 -1.05
CA GLN A 738 -13.41 47.22 -2.15
C GLN A 738 -13.82 45.76 -2.07
N GLN A 739 -15.10 45.52 -1.84
CA GLN A 739 -15.67 44.17 -1.84
C GLN A 739 -15.64 43.65 -3.29
N GLU A 740 -14.49 43.12 -3.71
CA GLU A 740 -14.27 42.66 -5.07
C GLU A 740 -15.08 41.37 -5.33
N CYS A 741 -15.85 41.36 -6.42
CA CYS A 741 -16.58 40.18 -6.86
C CYS A 741 -15.67 39.32 -7.73
N PHE A 742 -15.75 38.00 -7.58
CA PHE A 742 -15.01 37.07 -8.41
C PHE A 742 -15.80 35.80 -8.65
N LEU A 743 -15.57 35.19 -9.81
CA LEU A 743 -16.10 33.88 -10.17
C LEU A 743 -14.98 32.99 -10.69
N VAL A 744 -14.97 31.76 -10.21
CA VAL A 744 -14.07 30.69 -10.58
C VAL A 744 -14.83 29.69 -11.42
N PHE A 745 -14.34 29.46 -12.62
CA PHE A 745 -14.88 28.49 -13.57
C PHE A 745 -13.94 27.30 -13.66
N ILE A 746 -14.47 26.09 -13.47
CA ILE A 746 -13.70 24.85 -13.50
C ILE A 746 -14.25 23.95 -14.62
N GLY A 747 -13.38 23.55 -15.53
CA GLY A 747 -13.77 22.81 -16.72
C GLY A 747 -12.61 22.35 -17.58
N CYS A 748 -12.93 21.78 -18.74
CA CYS A 748 -11.92 21.23 -19.66
C CYS A 748 -11.62 22.22 -20.80
N SER A 749 -10.34 22.50 -21.05
CA SER A 749 -9.86 23.37 -22.14
C SER A 749 -10.58 24.73 -22.21
N LEU A 750 -10.82 25.34 -21.05
CA LEU A 750 -11.46 26.65 -20.95
C LEU A 750 -10.50 27.75 -21.41
N LYS A 751 -11.05 28.81 -22.01
CA LYS A 751 -10.34 30.04 -22.37
C LYS A 751 -10.94 31.21 -21.60
N GLU A 752 -10.08 32.09 -21.10
CA GLU A 752 -10.50 33.22 -20.28
C GLU A 752 -11.41 34.19 -21.05
N GLU A 753 -11.11 34.46 -22.33
CA GLU A 753 -11.91 35.36 -23.16
C GLU A 753 -13.33 34.84 -23.39
N ASP A 754 -13.50 33.55 -23.66
CA ASP A 754 -14.82 32.93 -23.84
C ASP A 754 -15.67 33.05 -22.56
N ILE A 755 -15.04 32.96 -21.37
CA ILE A 755 -15.70 33.12 -20.07
C ILE A 755 -16.07 34.58 -19.81
N LYS A 756 -15.19 35.52 -20.16
CA LYS A 756 -15.49 36.96 -20.05
C LYS A 756 -16.67 37.34 -20.92
N ASP A 757 -16.74 36.85 -22.15
CA ASP A 757 -17.88 37.05 -23.05
C ASP A 757 -19.16 36.43 -22.48
N TRP A 758 -19.08 35.21 -21.94
CA TRP A 758 -20.20 34.58 -21.24
C TRP A 758 -20.69 35.41 -20.05
N LEU A 759 -19.77 35.99 -19.25
CA LEU A 759 -20.12 36.85 -18.11
C LEU A 759 -20.77 38.16 -18.56
N ARG A 760 -20.29 38.78 -19.64
CA ARG A 760 -20.91 39.99 -20.21
C ARG A 760 -22.38 39.76 -20.53
N GLU A 761 -22.75 38.61 -21.08
CA GLU A 761 -24.14 38.24 -21.38
C GLU A 761 -25.06 38.18 -20.14
N THR A 762 -24.49 37.95 -18.97
CA THR A 762 -25.21 37.93 -17.68
C THR A 762 -25.32 39.31 -17.02
N ALA A 763 -24.56 40.29 -17.51
CA ALA A 763 -24.65 41.68 -17.08
C ALA A 763 -25.67 42.46 -17.93
N LYS A 764 -25.93 43.71 -17.51
CA LYS A 764 -26.81 44.63 -18.24
C LYS A 764 -26.24 44.89 -19.63
N GLN A 765 -26.92 44.44 -20.68
CA GLN A 765 -26.45 44.54 -22.06
C GLN A 765 -26.50 45.96 -22.59
N LYS A 766 -25.52 46.33 -23.42
CA LYS A 766 -25.54 47.60 -24.17
C LYS A 766 -26.73 47.58 -25.15
N PRO A 767 -27.63 48.58 -25.12
CA PRO A 767 -28.69 48.68 -26.10
C PRO A 767 -28.09 48.78 -27.52
N GLN A 768 -28.65 48.03 -28.47
CA GLN A 768 -28.16 48.04 -29.85
C GLN A 768 -28.71 49.25 -30.62
N ARG A 769 -27.86 49.80 -31.51
CA ARG A 769 -28.26 50.87 -32.45
C ARG A 769 -29.40 50.38 -33.34
N LYS A 770 -30.45 51.18 -33.47
CA LYS A 770 -31.53 50.90 -34.42
C LYS A 770 -31.05 51.26 -35.83
N ALA A 771 -31.19 50.34 -36.77
CA ALA A 771 -30.87 50.59 -38.18
C ALA A 771 -31.89 51.57 -38.80
N LEU A 772 -31.42 52.44 -39.70
CA LEU A 772 -32.29 53.34 -40.45
C LEU A 772 -33.24 52.52 -41.33
N LYS A 773 -34.53 52.86 -41.30
CA LYS A 773 -35.52 52.26 -42.18
C LYS A 773 -35.25 52.72 -43.61
N THR A 774 -35.24 51.76 -44.53
CA THR A 774 -35.19 52.01 -45.98
C THR A 774 -36.51 51.58 -46.63
N ARG A 775 -36.77 52.02 -47.87
CA ARG A 775 -38.03 51.74 -48.58
C ARG A 775 -38.37 50.24 -48.66
N GLY A 776 -37.36 49.37 -48.74
CA GLY A 776 -37.54 47.91 -48.76
C GLY A 776 -37.86 47.26 -47.40
N MET A 777 -37.73 48.00 -46.29
CA MET A 777 -38.02 47.51 -44.93
C MET A 777 -39.43 47.87 -44.46
N LEU A 778 -40.18 48.65 -45.23
CA LEU A 778 -41.57 48.98 -44.93
C LEU A 778 -42.47 47.78 -45.19
N THR A 779 -43.18 47.33 -44.16
CA THR A 779 -44.16 46.25 -44.29
C THR A 779 -45.38 46.73 -45.07
N LEU A 780 -46.08 45.80 -45.74
CA LEU A 780 -47.34 46.10 -46.45
C LEU A 780 -48.40 46.73 -45.53
N GLN A 781 -48.34 46.45 -44.24
CA GLN A 781 -49.26 46.98 -43.22
C GLN A 781 -48.90 48.41 -42.83
N GLU A 782 -47.61 48.75 -42.74
CA GLU A 782 -47.14 50.13 -42.57
C GLU A 782 -47.51 50.99 -43.78
N ILE A 783 -47.32 50.49 -45.00
CA ILE A 783 -47.68 51.21 -46.24
C ILE A 783 -49.19 51.51 -46.28
N LYS A 784 -50.03 50.54 -45.91
CA LYS A 784 -51.48 50.77 -45.79
C LYS A 784 -51.82 51.81 -44.72
N ASN A 785 -51.16 51.78 -43.56
CA ASN A 785 -51.39 52.75 -42.49
C ASN A 785 -50.95 54.17 -42.87
N ILE A 786 -49.84 54.31 -43.62
CA ILE A 786 -49.39 55.60 -44.18
C ILE A 786 -50.45 56.12 -45.15
N HIS A 787 -50.96 55.26 -46.04
CA HIS A 787 -52.01 55.63 -46.98
C HIS A 787 -53.30 56.06 -46.26
N VAL A 788 -53.79 55.27 -45.30
CA VAL A 788 -55.01 55.58 -44.54
C VAL A 788 -54.91 56.92 -43.79
N LYS A 789 -53.72 57.30 -43.30
CA LYS A 789 -53.56 58.59 -42.62
C LYS A 789 -53.54 59.80 -43.56
N ARG A 790 -53.17 59.61 -44.82
CA ARG A 790 -52.84 60.70 -45.77
C ARG A 790 -53.66 60.67 -47.07
N HIS A 791 -54.57 59.71 -47.25
CA HIS A 791 -55.39 59.56 -48.46
C HIS A 791 -56.40 60.70 -48.71
N LEU A 792 -56.63 61.56 -47.70
CA LEU A 792 -57.49 62.75 -47.78
C LEU A 792 -56.69 64.05 -48.00
N ASP A 793 -55.37 63.97 -48.11
CA ASP A 793 -54.51 65.13 -48.38
C ASP A 793 -54.80 65.68 -49.79
N PRO A 794 -54.63 67.00 -50.03
CA PRO A 794 -55.00 67.63 -51.29
C PRO A 794 -54.27 67.02 -52.49
N LEU A 795 -55.04 66.68 -53.52
CA LEU A 795 -54.54 66.03 -54.72
C LEU A 795 -53.72 67.00 -55.59
N PRO A 796 -52.68 66.50 -56.29
CA PRO A 796 -51.98 67.29 -57.30
C PRO A 796 -52.91 67.77 -58.41
N ALA A 797 -52.58 68.91 -59.03
CA ALA A 797 -53.34 69.45 -60.15
C ALA A 797 -53.49 68.40 -61.27
N GLY A 798 -54.74 68.14 -61.68
CA GLY A 798 -55.07 67.13 -62.70
C GLY A 798 -55.44 65.75 -62.17
N TYR A 799 -55.55 65.56 -60.85
CA TYR A 799 -56.07 64.33 -60.23
C TYR A 799 -57.37 64.60 -59.46
N PHE A 800 -58.32 63.66 -59.52
CA PHE A 800 -59.52 63.67 -58.67
C PHE A 800 -59.80 62.27 -58.12
N TYR A 801 -60.41 62.21 -56.93
CA TYR A 801 -60.80 60.95 -56.30
C TYR A 801 -62.28 60.67 -56.59
N ASN A 802 -62.58 59.53 -57.19
CA ASN A 802 -63.94 59.19 -57.63
C ASN A 802 -64.77 58.43 -56.56
N GLY A 803 -64.28 58.36 -55.32
CA GLY A 803 -64.91 57.61 -54.22
C GLY A 803 -64.37 56.19 -54.04
N THR A 804 -63.62 55.66 -55.01
CA THR A 804 -62.99 54.32 -54.91
C THR A 804 -61.52 54.29 -55.34
N GLN A 805 -61.12 55.09 -56.32
CA GLN A 805 -59.76 55.14 -56.88
C GLN A 805 -59.37 56.58 -57.25
N PHE A 806 -58.07 56.84 -57.35
CA PHE A 806 -57.53 58.12 -57.84
C PHE A 806 -57.41 58.09 -59.36
N VAL A 807 -57.96 59.11 -60.03
CA VAL A 807 -57.99 59.17 -61.50
C VAL A 807 -57.33 60.45 -61.99
N ASN A 808 -56.44 60.33 -62.98
CA ASN A 808 -55.79 61.48 -63.62
C ASN A 808 -56.67 62.07 -64.76
N PHE A 809 -56.29 63.25 -65.27
CA PHE A 809 -56.99 63.92 -66.38
C PHE A 809 -57.04 63.10 -67.68
N PHE A 810 -56.12 62.14 -67.86
CA PHE A 810 -56.06 61.24 -69.02
C PHE A 810 -56.89 59.95 -68.83
N GLY A 811 -57.48 59.72 -67.64
CA GLY A 811 -58.31 58.57 -67.32
C GLY A 811 -57.59 57.38 -66.67
N ASP A 812 -56.30 57.47 -66.38
CA ASP A 812 -55.54 56.41 -65.69
C ASP A 812 -55.94 56.33 -64.22
N LYS A 813 -56.11 55.10 -63.70
CA LYS A 813 -56.57 54.82 -62.34
C LYS A 813 -55.43 54.30 -61.47
N MET A 814 -55.35 54.77 -60.22
CA MET A 814 -54.41 54.30 -59.21
C MET A 814 -55.12 53.93 -57.90
N ASP A 815 -54.65 52.85 -57.28
CA ASP A 815 -55.17 52.34 -56.01
C ASP A 815 -54.63 53.08 -54.78
N TYR A 816 -53.48 53.75 -54.92
CA TYR A 816 -52.86 54.57 -53.88
C TYR A 816 -52.85 56.04 -54.26
N HIS A 817 -52.72 56.92 -53.26
CA HIS A 817 -52.65 58.36 -53.46
C HIS A 817 -51.52 58.72 -54.45
N PRO A 818 -51.71 59.66 -55.39
CA PRO A 818 -50.67 60.01 -56.38
C PRO A 818 -49.33 60.45 -55.76
N LEU A 819 -49.36 60.98 -54.53
CA LEU A 819 -48.17 61.36 -53.75
C LEU A 819 -47.74 60.29 -52.73
N MET A 820 -48.17 59.03 -52.87
CA MET A 820 -47.84 57.97 -51.92
C MET A 820 -46.33 57.79 -51.74
N ASP A 821 -45.55 57.99 -52.80
CA ASP A 821 -44.09 57.95 -52.74
C ASP A 821 -43.50 59.07 -51.88
N GLN A 822 -44.11 60.27 -51.88
CA GLN A 822 -43.73 61.35 -50.97
C GLN A 822 -44.13 61.02 -49.53
N PHE A 823 -45.33 60.50 -49.30
CA PHE A 823 -45.77 60.12 -47.95
C PHE A 823 -44.94 58.99 -47.34
N MET A 824 -44.47 58.05 -48.15
CA MET A 824 -43.52 57.03 -47.72
C MET A 824 -42.16 57.65 -47.38
N ASN A 825 -41.68 58.61 -48.16
CA ASN A 825 -40.44 59.32 -47.87
C ASN A 825 -40.54 60.17 -46.60
N ASP A 826 -41.63 60.92 -46.39
CA ASP A 826 -41.86 61.73 -45.19
C ASP A 826 -41.96 60.85 -43.93
N TYR A 827 -42.63 59.70 -44.03
CA TYR A 827 -42.69 58.73 -42.93
C TYR A 827 -41.32 58.11 -42.64
N LEU A 828 -40.55 57.79 -43.68
CA LEU A 828 -39.19 57.28 -43.52
C LEU A 828 -38.28 58.33 -42.89
N GLU A 829 -38.40 59.60 -43.28
CA GLU A 829 -37.63 60.71 -42.71
C GLU A 829 -37.98 60.92 -41.23
N GLU A 830 -39.27 60.92 -40.88
CA GLU A 830 -39.71 61.02 -39.48
C GLU A 830 -39.24 59.83 -38.64
N ALA A 831 -39.44 58.61 -39.12
CA ALA A 831 -39.03 57.40 -38.42
C ALA A 831 -37.51 57.31 -38.28
N ASN A 832 -36.76 57.72 -39.31
CA ASN A 832 -35.31 57.79 -39.27
C ASN A 832 -34.83 58.89 -38.32
N ARG A 833 -35.51 60.04 -38.25
CA ARG A 833 -35.23 61.09 -37.27
C ARG A 833 -35.45 60.61 -35.83
N GLU A 834 -36.50 59.84 -35.56
CA GLU A 834 -36.71 59.21 -34.24
C GLU A 834 -35.63 58.16 -33.93
N ILE A 835 -35.25 57.34 -34.92
CA ILE A 835 -34.16 56.36 -34.80
C ILE A 835 -32.82 57.07 -34.52
N GLU A 836 -32.53 58.17 -35.21
CA GLU A 836 -31.34 58.97 -35.00
C GLU A 836 -31.33 59.65 -33.63
N LYS A 837 -32.48 60.16 -33.18
CA LYS A 837 -32.63 60.71 -31.82
C LYS A 837 -32.34 59.63 -30.77
N TYR A 838 -32.94 58.45 -30.90
CA TYR A 838 -32.68 57.31 -30.02
C TYR A 838 -31.21 56.88 -30.05
N ASN A 839 -30.60 56.79 -31.23
CA ASN A 839 -29.19 56.41 -31.37
C ASN A 839 -28.25 57.46 -30.76
N ARG A 840 -28.59 58.75 -30.85
CA ARG A 840 -27.83 59.85 -30.23
C ARG A 840 -27.96 59.83 -28.70
N GLU A 841 -29.16 59.62 -28.17
CA GLU A 841 -29.40 59.42 -26.73
C GLU A 841 -28.65 58.19 -26.19
N LEU A 842 -28.46 57.14 -27.01
CA LEU A 842 -27.63 55.99 -26.67
C LEU A 842 -26.12 56.29 -26.72
N GLU A 843 -25.66 57.19 -27.59
CA GLU A 843 -24.25 57.62 -27.65
C GLU A 843 -23.88 58.52 -26.47
N GLU A 844 -24.83 59.30 -25.94
CA GLU A 844 -24.67 60.12 -24.73
C GLU A 844 -24.68 59.28 -23.43
N GLN A 845 -25.21 58.05 -23.46
CA GLN A 845 -25.14 57.13 -22.32
C GLN A 845 -23.77 56.45 -22.26
N GLU A 846 -22.96 56.82 -21.24
CA GLU A 846 -21.72 56.12 -20.93
C GLU A 846 -22.01 54.66 -20.51
N TYR A 847 -21.67 53.73 -21.41
CA TYR A 847 -21.70 52.30 -21.14
C TYR A 847 -20.29 51.83 -20.81
N HIS A 848 -20.12 51.35 -19.59
CA HIS A 848 -18.85 50.81 -19.13
C HIS A 848 -18.88 49.29 -19.07
N ASP A 849 -17.79 48.65 -19.46
CA ASP A 849 -17.67 47.18 -19.43
C ASP A 849 -17.63 46.64 -17.98
N LEU A 850 -17.97 45.36 -17.83
CA LEU A 850 -17.92 44.63 -16.55
C LEU A 850 -16.51 44.63 -15.95
N PHE A 851 -15.48 44.65 -16.82
CA PHE A 851 -14.07 44.53 -16.48
C PHE A 851 -13.29 45.85 -16.54
N GLU A 852 -13.94 46.97 -16.88
CA GLU A 852 -13.30 48.29 -16.84
C GLU A 852 -13.13 48.75 -15.39
N GLN A 853 -11.91 49.12 -15.00
CA GLN A 853 -11.64 49.73 -13.71
C GLN A 853 -12.39 51.07 -13.60
N LYS A 854 -13.00 51.34 -12.43
CA LYS A 854 -13.48 52.69 -12.11
C LYS A 854 -12.26 53.61 -12.11
N THR A 855 -12.15 54.47 -13.10
CA THR A 855 -11.32 55.68 -13.02
C THR A 855 -11.83 56.62 -11.95
#